data_AF-A0A971WTU8-F1
#
_entry.id   AF-A0A971WTU8-F1
#
_cell.length_a   1.000
_cell.length_b   1.000
_cell.length_c   1.000
_cell.angle_alpha   90.00
_cell.angle_beta   90.00
_cell.angle_gamma   90.00
#
_symmetry.space_group_name_H-M   'P 1'
#
loop_
_entity.id
_entity.type
_entity.pdbx_description
1 polymer ?
#
loop_
_entity_poly.entity_id
_entity_poly.type
_entity_poly.pdbx_seq_one_letter_code
_entity_poly.pdbx_strand_id
1 'polypeptide(L)'
;MFSQKQLKVTIAFMLVLVLGLAVLAVSAQEAEYLWVTVNQDNDAVDYTGVMWTTISDKQYYRGSETTTMSRHGHAEFTFEGSAVRWIASTGGKGIADVYLDGELVAEGIDLYSEEVQFQQVIFEALDLEPGVHVLKIDVTGKKNPASTTTQVGIDAFQYIPSLASVITQAEEFLAAQDIIPEPRVLEIVAGFEAVINDAKAVLADESAGLEAQYAAIVALNQAKDGFSILSAGGGPILAWGFDGGLSGAEVVAGEATFVDGVVDTAVHLDGATALALGSGPAFQPSELSVSYWFMRTGDMQNKESIAIWSKDDMDWAGNGWYITMDDRGGSNRAVSVVVDGGDPFYVSADLHEFYPENEWVNVVVTFSSETGEAAIYRNGVPQEIIVTGAPKSITASDIVTYLGYTGPGWSSAFAPGAFDEIRIYDRVITEAEVKRIASRPELVATWSFEGELDGDAEVTLGEPTFVDGVKGQALNLDGTSAIALGSGPQFQPAELSASYWFKRTGDMTMRESIAIWAKDDMDWAGNGWYITMDDRGGANKPVAVMVDGGGSLFCTKADLHEFYPENEWVHVVISFSSATGEAAIYRNGVPQEVVFEGTPESITASDIVTYLGYTGPGWSSAVAPGVFDEVAIYSSILTPDEVMALYRDASLVGYWSFDGTLDGAEVVHGEPPFVQGVSGRAIGLGTQQGLNLGSDPAFKSPEITVSWWIRRTGDMGPGAEYMTFWAKGSGDWAGNGWFVTLDARGGTPHAVKVWTDGQNQFLVEGDLNDFYPEGEWVHVAFTFSSETQEGKIYKDGVLQDVKLSGTPETITAREDAEDNNVWIGFNSPAWNSAWLPAEMDEIRIYNRVLTDEEIIGLAIR
;
A
#
# COMPACT_ATOMS: atom_id res chain seq x y z
N MET A 1 -22.03 -8.32 -38.64
CA MET A 1 -20.57 -8.34 -38.86
C MET A 1 -20.04 -7.03 -38.29
N PHE A 2 -19.83 -7.02 -36.98
CA PHE A 2 -19.25 -5.88 -36.26
C PHE A 2 -17.76 -6.16 -36.06
N SER A 3 -16.92 -5.13 -36.19
CA SER A 3 -15.45 -5.23 -36.09
C SER A 3 -15.01 -5.54 -34.64
N GLN A 4 -13.98 -6.37 -34.47
CA GLN A 4 -13.41 -6.78 -33.16
C GLN A 4 -13.00 -5.59 -32.26
N LYS A 5 -12.79 -4.39 -32.80
CA LYS A 5 -12.56 -3.16 -32.01
C LYS A 5 -13.80 -2.68 -31.24
N GLN A 6 -15.03 -3.02 -31.67
CA GLN A 6 -16.25 -2.64 -30.94
C GLN A 6 -16.70 -3.69 -29.92
N LEU A 7 -16.24 -4.94 -30.03
CA LEU A 7 -16.56 -5.97 -29.04
C LEU A 7 -15.72 -5.84 -27.76
N LYS A 8 -14.46 -5.37 -27.86
CA LYS A 8 -13.62 -5.02 -26.69
C LYS A 8 -14.15 -3.83 -25.90
N VAL A 9 -14.76 -2.86 -26.60
CA VAL A 9 -15.43 -1.70 -25.96
C VAL A 9 -16.73 -2.11 -25.27
N THR A 10 -17.35 -3.24 -25.60
CA THR A 10 -18.61 -3.67 -24.96
C THR A 10 -18.38 -4.46 -23.67
N ILE A 11 -17.17 -4.99 -23.43
CA ILE A 11 -16.83 -5.82 -22.25
C ILE A 11 -16.33 -4.94 -21.08
N ALA A 12 -15.65 -3.83 -21.35
CA ALA A 12 -15.45 -2.75 -20.38
C ALA A 12 -16.77 -2.05 -19.99
N PHE A 13 -17.80 -2.14 -20.84
CA PHE A 13 -19.12 -1.53 -20.65
C PHE A 13 -20.08 -2.35 -19.77
N MET A 14 -19.74 -3.59 -19.37
CA MET A 14 -20.56 -4.35 -18.41
C MET A 14 -20.15 -4.12 -16.94
N LEU A 15 -18.98 -3.51 -16.68
CA LEU A 15 -18.54 -3.13 -15.33
C LEU A 15 -19.39 -2.01 -14.71
N VAL A 16 -20.10 -1.24 -15.53
CA VAL A 16 -21.03 -0.19 -15.08
C VAL A 16 -22.46 -0.72 -14.86
N LEU A 17 -22.83 -1.85 -15.48
CA LEU A 17 -24.22 -2.30 -15.48
C LEU A 17 -24.57 -3.30 -14.35
N VAL A 18 -23.63 -3.65 -13.46
CA VAL A 18 -23.87 -4.60 -12.34
C VAL A 18 -24.01 -3.89 -10.98
N LEU A 19 -23.75 -2.57 -10.88
CA LEU A 19 -24.25 -1.74 -9.78
C LEU A 19 -25.69 -1.25 -10.01
N GLY A 20 -26.30 -1.58 -11.16
CA GLY A 20 -27.70 -1.34 -11.44
C GLY A 20 -28.61 -2.42 -10.88
N LEU A 21 -29.25 -2.13 -9.74
CA LEU A 21 -30.34 -2.88 -9.09
C LEU A 21 -29.94 -4.12 -8.26
N ALA A 22 -29.21 -3.90 -7.18
CA ALA A 22 -29.50 -4.57 -5.92
C ALA A 22 -29.70 -3.51 -4.83
N VAL A 23 -30.97 -3.22 -4.51
CA VAL A 23 -31.36 -2.34 -3.40
C VAL A 23 -30.90 -2.99 -2.10
N LEU A 24 -29.78 -2.51 -1.56
CA LEU A 24 -29.31 -2.80 -0.21
C LEU A 24 -28.97 -1.47 0.46
N ALA A 25 -29.31 -1.36 1.74
CA ALA A 25 -29.09 -0.17 2.54
C ALA A 25 -27.61 0.23 2.51
N VAL A 26 -27.35 1.53 2.35
CA VAL A 26 -26.03 2.14 2.49
C VAL A 26 -25.44 1.70 3.83
N SER A 27 -24.27 1.06 3.80
CA SER A 27 -23.59 0.60 5.02
C SER A 27 -23.09 1.78 5.86
N ALA A 28 -22.74 1.55 7.13
CA ALA A 28 -22.22 2.61 8.00
C ALA A 28 -20.94 3.26 7.43
N GLN A 29 -20.10 2.48 6.75
CA GLN A 29 -18.87 2.94 6.10
C GLN A 29 -19.16 3.75 4.82
N GLU A 30 -20.16 3.36 4.03
CA GLU A 30 -20.59 4.13 2.86
C GLU A 30 -21.30 5.43 3.23
N ALA A 31 -21.93 5.49 4.40
CA ALA A 31 -22.58 6.70 4.90
C ALA A 31 -21.58 7.82 5.22
N GLU A 32 -20.32 7.51 5.54
CA GLU A 32 -19.27 8.50 5.76
C GLU A 32 -18.92 9.27 4.48
N TYR A 33 -19.03 8.64 3.31
CA TYR A 33 -18.76 9.26 2.01
C TYR A 33 -19.87 10.20 1.52
N LEU A 34 -20.99 10.29 2.24
CA LEU A 34 -22.12 11.15 1.87
C LEU A 34 -22.06 12.54 2.54
N TRP A 35 -21.62 12.60 3.79
CA TRP A 35 -21.74 13.81 4.60
C TRP A 35 -20.52 14.72 4.49
N VAL A 36 -20.75 15.95 4.02
CA VAL A 36 -19.75 17.02 4.07
C VAL A 36 -19.93 17.80 5.36
N THR A 37 -18.88 17.91 6.18
CA THR A 37 -18.88 18.70 7.40
C THR A 37 -18.32 20.10 7.16
N VAL A 38 -19.06 21.12 7.56
CA VAL A 38 -18.74 22.54 7.42
C VAL A 38 -18.54 23.15 8.80
N ASN A 39 -17.33 23.65 9.07
CA ASN A 39 -17.03 24.30 10.34
C ASN A 39 -17.82 25.60 10.52
N GLN A 40 -18.07 26.01 11.76
CA GLN A 40 -18.83 27.22 12.10
C GLN A 40 -18.25 28.53 11.52
N ASP A 41 -16.96 28.58 11.17
CA ASP A 41 -16.26 29.76 10.63
C ASP A 41 -16.19 29.81 9.09
N ASN A 42 -16.85 28.86 8.41
CA ASN A 42 -16.90 28.82 6.97
C ASN A 42 -17.75 29.98 6.40
N ASP A 43 -17.35 30.52 5.24
CA ASP A 43 -18.06 31.60 4.54
C ASP A 43 -19.52 31.26 4.15
N ALA A 44 -19.90 29.98 4.15
CA ALA A 44 -21.28 29.54 3.94
C ALA A 44 -22.22 29.78 5.16
N VAL A 45 -21.67 30.23 6.29
CA VAL A 45 -22.41 30.49 7.53
C VAL A 45 -22.46 31.99 7.83
N ASP A 46 -23.65 32.56 7.73
CA ASP A 46 -23.91 33.98 8.01
C ASP A 46 -24.48 34.15 9.43
N TYR A 47 -23.79 34.96 10.24
CA TYR A 47 -24.25 35.30 11.60
C TYR A 47 -24.86 36.70 11.64
N THR A 48 -26.14 36.78 12.01
CA THR A 48 -26.86 38.04 12.16
C THR A 48 -27.29 38.27 13.61
N GLY A 49 -27.22 39.52 14.06
CA GLY A 49 -27.53 39.92 15.44
C GLY A 49 -26.31 40.51 16.17
N VAL A 50 -26.40 40.68 17.48
CA VAL A 50 -25.32 41.22 18.32
C VAL A 50 -24.71 40.14 19.21
N MET A 51 -23.40 40.26 19.47
CA MET A 51 -22.65 39.44 20.45
C MET A 51 -22.49 37.95 20.09
N TRP A 52 -22.30 37.62 18.82
CA TRP A 52 -21.74 36.31 18.46
C TRP A 52 -20.28 36.24 18.92
N THR A 53 -19.95 35.21 19.70
CA THR A 53 -18.61 35.01 20.26
C THR A 53 -18.20 33.55 20.10
N THR A 54 -17.00 33.35 19.57
CA THR A 54 -16.37 32.05 19.46
C THR A 54 -15.76 31.63 20.80
N ILE A 55 -16.05 30.41 21.22
CA ILE A 55 -15.44 29.75 22.37
C ILE A 55 -14.59 28.59 21.87
N SER A 56 -13.45 28.35 22.50
CA SER A 56 -12.50 27.31 22.08
C SER A 56 -12.42 26.20 23.11
N ASP A 57 -12.54 24.96 22.63
CA ASP A 57 -12.33 23.72 23.36
C ASP A 57 -12.01 22.64 22.33
N LYS A 58 -11.03 21.77 22.60
CA LYS A 58 -10.61 20.72 21.67
C LYS A 58 -11.70 19.69 21.38
N GLN A 59 -12.75 19.63 22.20
CA GLN A 59 -13.87 18.71 22.01
C GLN A 59 -14.89 19.20 20.96
N TYR A 60 -14.83 20.47 20.54
CA TYR A 60 -15.59 20.98 19.39
C TYR A 60 -14.96 20.53 18.07
N TYR A 61 -15.77 20.48 17.02
CA TYR A 61 -15.26 20.24 15.67
C TYR A 61 -14.24 21.34 15.30
N ARG A 62 -13.03 20.93 14.93
CA ARG A 62 -11.88 21.84 14.68
C ARG A 62 -11.59 22.83 15.82
N GLY A 63 -12.00 22.51 17.06
CA GLY A 63 -11.56 23.20 18.27
C GLY A 63 -12.35 24.45 18.69
N SER A 64 -13.48 24.77 18.06
CA SER A 64 -14.26 25.96 18.44
C SER A 64 -15.76 25.90 18.13
N GLU A 65 -16.59 26.56 18.94
CA GLU A 65 -18.02 26.78 18.70
C GLU A 65 -18.33 28.29 18.70
N THR A 66 -19.19 28.76 17.81
CA THR A 66 -19.67 30.15 17.80
C THR A 66 -21.04 30.25 18.46
N THR A 67 -21.17 31.15 19.44
CA THR A 67 -22.33 31.19 20.33
C THR A 67 -22.92 32.58 20.48
N THR A 68 -24.21 32.65 20.81
CA THR A 68 -24.85 33.90 21.25
C THR A 68 -25.92 33.64 22.30
N MET A 69 -26.17 34.64 23.15
CA MET A 69 -27.30 34.68 24.08
C MET A 69 -28.37 35.69 23.63
N SER A 70 -28.12 36.41 22.53
CA SER A 70 -28.98 37.49 22.07
C SER A 70 -30.26 36.93 21.46
N ARG A 71 -31.40 37.35 22.00
CA ARG A 71 -32.71 37.05 21.40
C ARG A 71 -32.77 37.55 19.96
N HIS A 72 -33.18 36.69 19.03
CA HIS A 72 -33.18 36.90 17.57
C HIS A 72 -31.80 37.05 16.93
N GLY A 73 -30.72 36.76 17.67
CA GLY A 73 -29.46 36.37 17.03
C GLY A 73 -29.70 35.08 16.26
N HIS A 74 -29.25 35.00 15.01
CA HIS A 74 -29.43 33.81 14.19
C HIS A 74 -28.20 33.53 13.33
N ALA A 75 -28.01 32.25 13.04
CA ALA A 75 -27.06 31.74 12.07
C ALA A 75 -27.84 31.18 10.86
N GLU A 76 -27.42 31.53 9.66
CA GLU A 76 -27.98 31.04 8.40
C GLU A 76 -26.88 30.27 7.65
N PHE A 77 -27.11 28.98 7.43
CA PHE A 77 -26.22 28.11 6.67
C PHE A 77 -26.84 27.85 5.30
N THR A 78 -26.16 28.28 4.24
CA THR A 78 -26.59 28.04 2.86
C THR A 78 -25.83 26.84 2.31
N PHE A 79 -26.56 25.85 1.79
CA PHE A 79 -25.97 24.64 1.21
C PHE A 79 -26.72 24.21 -0.05
N GLU A 80 -26.04 23.52 -0.96
CA GLU A 80 -26.68 22.85 -2.09
C GLU A 80 -26.66 21.35 -1.85
N GLY A 81 -27.81 20.78 -1.48
CA GLY A 81 -27.87 19.43 -0.94
C GLY A 81 -29.26 18.83 -0.85
N SER A 82 -29.33 17.67 -0.21
CA SER A 82 -30.56 16.90 0.02
C SER A 82 -30.75 16.48 1.48
N ALA A 83 -29.81 16.81 2.36
CA ALA A 83 -29.93 16.58 3.79
C ALA A 83 -29.06 17.59 4.54
N VAL A 84 -29.43 17.93 5.77
CA VAL A 84 -28.66 18.83 6.64
C VAL A 84 -28.77 18.48 8.12
N ARG A 85 -27.67 18.67 8.85
CA ARG A 85 -27.59 18.59 10.30
C ARG A 85 -27.01 19.88 10.87
N TRP A 86 -27.57 20.31 11.99
CA TRP A 86 -26.98 21.32 12.86
C TRP A 86 -26.31 20.62 14.05
N ILE A 87 -25.01 20.86 14.20
CA ILE A 87 -24.18 20.31 15.27
C ILE A 87 -23.87 21.41 16.28
N ALA A 88 -24.05 21.12 17.58
CA ALA A 88 -23.67 22.02 18.67
C ALA A 88 -23.37 21.26 19.96
N SER A 89 -22.89 21.99 20.95
CA SER A 89 -22.87 21.51 22.33
C SER A 89 -24.22 21.68 23.03
N THR A 90 -24.57 20.68 23.84
CA THR A 90 -25.66 20.76 24.82
C THR A 90 -25.10 21.06 26.22
N GLY A 91 -25.95 21.46 27.17
CA GLY A 91 -25.54 21.68 28.56
C GLY A 91 -26.33 22.81 29.20
N GLY A 92 -25.67 23.76 29.87
CA GLY A 92 -26.31 24.97 30.41
C GLY A 92 -26.78 25.98 29.34
N LYS A 93 -27.37 25.51 28.23
CA LYS A 93 -27.67 26.23 26.98
C LYS A 93 -29.14 26.67 26.89
N GLY A 94 -29.46 27.45 25.86
CA GLY A 94 -30.76 28.05 25.60
C GLY A 94 -31.63 27.27 24.61
N ILE A 95 -32.73 27.91 24.21
CA ILE A 95 -33.72 27.33 23.29
C ILE A 95 -33.65 28.05 21.93
N ALA A 96 -33.70 27.29 20.84
CA ALA A 96 -33.69 27.81 19.46
C ALA A 96 -34.91 27.33 18.65
N ASP A 97 -35.29 28.13 17.66
CA ASP A 97 -36.24 27.76 16.61
C ASP A 97 -35.46 27.52 15.32
N VAL A 98 -35.82 26.51 14.54
CA VAL A 98 -35.16 26.15 13.28
C VAL A 98 -36.10 26.38 12.12
N TYR A 99 -35.63 27.13 11.13
CA TYR A 99 -36.33 27.36 9.87
C TYR A 99 -35.52 26.74 8.74
N LEU A 100 -36.19 26.07 7.82
CA LEU A 100 -35.62 25.60 6.56
C LEU A 100 -36.35 26.31 5.42
N ASP A 101 -35.60 26.99 4.56
CA ASP A 101 -36.13 27.79 3.44
C ASP A 101 -37.19 28.83 3.85
N GLY A 102 -37.02 29.37 5.07
CA GLY A 102 -37.92 30.37 5.65
C GLY A 102 -39.19 29.81 6.30
N GLU A 103 -39.43 28.50 6.23
CA GLU A 103 -40.51 27.82 6.94
C GLU A 103 -40.04 27.28 8.28
N LEU A 104 -40.83 27.45 9.34
CA LEU A 104 -40.50 26.93 10.67
C LEU A 104 -40.67 25.40 10.68
N VAL A 105 -39.56 24.67 10.76
CA VAL A 105 -39.53 23.20 10.72
C VAL A 105 -39.37 22.56 12.11
N ALA A 106 -38.80 23.29 13.08
CA ALA A 106 -38.79 22.87 14.48
C ALA A 106 -38.87 24.07 15.41
N GLU A 107 -39.84 24.06 16.32
CA GLU A 107 -40.06 25.12 17.32
C GLU A 107 -39.55 24.67 18.70
N GLY A 108 -38.79 25.54 19.37
CA GLY A 108 -38.45 25.38 20.78
C GLY A 108 -37.49 24.24 21.09
N ILE A 109 -36.50 23.98 20.23
CA ILE A 109 -35.45 22.99 20.49
C ILE A 109 -34.64 23.44 21.71
N ASP A 110 -34.68 22.64 22.77
CA ASP A 110 -33.97 22.89 24.03
C ASP A 110 -32.60 22.21 23.99
N LEU A 111 -31.52 23.00 23.99
CA LEU A 111 -30.14 22.48 24.02
C LEU A 111 -29.71 22.14 25.45
N TYR A 112 -30.63 22.16 26.42
CA TYR A 112 -30.32 21.84 27.81
C TYR A 112 -30.04 20.35 28.02
N SER A 113 -28.90 20.07 28.66
CA SER A 113 -28.60 18.78 29.29
C SER A 113 -27.93 19.02 30.65
N GLU A 114 -28.00 18.03 31.54
CA GLU A 114 -27.42 18.14 32.89
C GLU A 114 -25.88 18.26 32.85
N GLU A 115 -25.25 17.56 31.90
CA GLU A 115 -23.82 17.64 31.59
C GLU A 115 -23.60 18.23 30.20
N VAL A 116 -22.44 18.85 29.98
CA VAL A 116 -22.06 19.37 28.66
C VAL A 116 -21.69 18.19 27.75
N GLN A 117 -22.30 18.11 26.58
CA GLN A 117 -21.94 17.16 25.53
C GLN A 117 -21.58 17.95 24.27
N PHE A 118 -20.52 17.56 23.58
CA PHE A 118 -19.99 18.25 22.40
C PHE A 118 -20.41 17.55 21.12
N GLN A 119 -20.40 18.25 19.99
CA GLN A 119 -20.66 17.68 18.65
C GLN A 119 -21.99 16.90 18.56
N GLN A 120 -23.05 17.37 19.22
CA GLN A 120 -24.36 16.72 19.21
C GLN A 120 -25.17 17.15 17.99
N VAL A 121 -25.83 16.21 17.33
CA VAL A 121 -26.84 16.52 16.29
C VAL A 121 -28.07 17.11 16.97
N ILE A 122 -28.21 18.43 16.89
CA ILE A 122 -29.33 19.16 17.52
C ILE A 122 -30.58 19.13 16.66
N PHE A 123 -30.38 19.19 15.34
CA PHE A 123 -31.44 19.14 14.36
C PHE A 123 -30.95 18.39 13.12
N GLU A 124 -31.84 17.61 12.52
CA GLU A 124 -31.61 16.88 11.28
C GLU A 124 -32.83 17.03 10.38
N ALA A 125 -32.57 17.28 9.09
CA ALA A 125 -33.54 17.13 8.03
C ALA A 125 -32.93 16.25 6.94
N LEU A 126 -33.58 15.11 6.68
CA LEU A 126 -33.24 14.18 5.60
C LEU A 126 -34.25 14.33 4.46
N ASP A 127 -33.94 13.70 3.33
CA ASP A 127 -34.85 13.58 2.18
C ASP A 127 -35.37 14.91 1.62
N LEU A 128 -34.54 15.95 1.64
CA LEU A 128 -34.84 17.23 1.00
C LEU A 128 -34.77 17.08 -0.52
N GLU A 129 -35.63 17.81 -1.23
CA GLU A 129 -35.55 17.93 -2.68
C GLU A 129 -34.17 18.49 -3.08
N PRO A 130 -33.36 17.81 -3.90
CA PRO A 130 -32.02 18.26 -4.22
C PRO A 130 -31.99 19.70 -4.76
N GLY A 131 -31.31 20.59 -4.05
CA GLY A 131 -31.26 22.00 -4.43
C GLY A 131 -30.55 22.89 -3.42
N VAL A 132 -30.61 24.20 -3.66
CA VAL A 132 -30.07 25.20 -2.72
C VAL A 132 -31.07 25.44 -1.62
N HIS A 133 -30.63 25.26 -0.38
CA HIS A 133 -31.41 25.44 0.84
C HIS A 133 -30.73 26.40 1.81
N VAL A 134 -31.54 26.99 2.69
CA VAL A 134 -31.05 27.83 3.80
C VAL A 134 -31.60 27.28 5.11
N LEU A 135 -30.69 26.76 5.96
CA LEU A 135 -31.00 26.40 7.33
C LEU A 135 -30.74 27.59 8.25
N LYS A 136 -31.78 28.06 8.95
CA LYS A 136 -31.69 29.17 9.89
C LYS A 136 -31.94 28.68 11.31
N ILE A 137 -30.99 29.00 12.21
CA ILE A 137 -31.11 28.76 13.65
C ILE A 137 -31.40 30.09 14.35
N ASP A 138 -32.61 30.30 14.87
CA ASP A 138 -33.03 31.54 15.56
C ASP A 138 -33.05 31.37 17.07
N VAL A 139 -32.27 32.19 17.78
CA VAL A 139 -32.17 32.12 19.24
C VAL A 139 -33.38 32.79 19.89
N THR A 140 -34.19 32.02 20.62
CA THR A 140 -35.45 32.51 21.21
C THR A 140 -35.25 33.45 22.40
N GLY A 141 -34.06 33.41 23.02
CA GLY A 141 -33.75 34.05 24.30
C GLY A 141 -34.43 33.39 25.51
N LYS A 142 -35.06 32.23 25.34
CA LYS A 142 -35.62 31.41 26.42
C LYS A 142 -34.60 30.32 26.82
N LYS A 143 -34.84 29.70 27.97
CA LYS A 143 -34.09 28.54 28.46
C LYS A 143 -34.96 27.65 29.34
N ASN A 144 -34.57 26.39 29.47
CA ASN A 144 -35.04 25.52 30.53
C ASN A 144 -34.82 26.18 31.92
N PRO A 145 -35.77 26.09 32.88
CA PRO A 145 -35.55 26.58 34.24
C PRO A 145 -34.31 26.00 34.93
N ALA A 146 -33.89 24.78 34.57
CA ALA A 146 -32.70 24.12 35.09
C ALA A 146 -31.39 24.56 34.39
N SER A 147 -31.49 25.22 33.24
CA SER A 147 -30.32 25.71 32.50
C SER A 147 -29.69 26.93 33.19
N THR A 148 -28.37 27.08 33.09
CA THR A 148 -27.63 28.21 33.65
C THR A 148 -27.67 29.44 32.73
N THR A 149 -27.71 29.27 31.41
CA THR A 149 -27.66 30.37 30.42
C THR A 149 -28.76 30.26 29.35
N THR A 150 -28.89 31.28 28.48
CA THR A 150 -29.73 31.24 27.26
C THR A 150 -28.87 31.07 26.00
N GLN A 151 -27.63 30.61 26.13
CA GLN A 151 -26.66 30.53 25.05
C GLN A 151 -27.02 29.43 24.07
N VAL A 152 -27.05 29.73 22.78
CA VAL A 152 -27.14 28.75 21.69
C VAL A 152 -25.83 28.78 20.92
N GLY A 153 -25.34 27.62 20.51
CA GLY A 153 -24.05 27.45 19.85
C GLY A 153 -24.19 26.80 18.47
N ILE A 154 -23.24 27.11 17.60
CA ILE A 154 -23.00 26.48 16.30
C ILE A 154 -21.58 25.94 16.32
N ASP A 155 -21.45 24.61 16.32
CA ASP A 155 -20.16 23.90 16.28
C ASP A 155 -19.79 23.59 14.83
N ALA A 156 -20.72 22.93 14.12
CA ALA A 156 -20.62 22.66 12.70
C ALA A 156 -22.00 22.49 12.06
N PHE A 157 -22.00 22.43 10.73
CA PHE A 157 -23.11 21.86 9.96
C PHE A 157 -22.62 20.64 9.20
N GLN A 158 -23.50 19.68 8.94
CA GLN A 158 -23.23 18.64 7.96
C GLN A 158 -24.31 18.68 6.90
N TYR A 159 -23.98 18.37 5.65
CA TYR A 159 -24.97 18.23 4.59
C TYR A 159 -24.57 17.14 3.61
N ILE A 160 -25.56 16.55 2.94
CA ILE A 160 -25.31 15.68 1.78
C ILE A 160 -25.44 16.54 0.52
N PRO A 161 -24.38 16.75 -0.28
CA PRO A 161 -24.44 17.60 -1.46
C PRO A 161 -25.43 17.11 -2.52
N SER A 162 -25.86 18.00 -3.42
CA SER A 162 -26.64 17.58 -4.58
C SER A 162 -25.76 16.74 -5.51
N LEU A 163 -26.32 15.72 -6.16
CA LEU A 163 -25.58 14.94 -7.15
C LEU A 163 -25.00 15.83 -8.26
N ALA A 164 -25.73 16.87 -8.66
CA ALA A 164 -25.28 17.87 -9.63
C ALA A 164 -24.00 18.61 -9.18
N SER A 165 -23.93 19.01 -7.91
CA SER A 165 -22.75 19.66 -7.33
C SER A 165 -21.55 18.71 -7.29
N VAL A 166 -21.74 17.45 -6.88
CA VAL A 166 -20.66 16.45 -6.84
C VAL A 166 -20.12 16.13 -8.24
N ILE A 167 -21.00 15.98 -9.23
CA ILE A 167 -20.59 15.82 -10.64
C ILE A 167 -19.73 16.99 -11.10
N THR A 168 -20.16 18.23 -10.81
CA THR A 168 -19.40 19.43 -11.20
C THR A 168 -18.01 19.44 -10.56
N GLN A 169 -17.93 19.13 -9.27
CA GLN A 169 -16.65 19.05 -8.56
C GLN A 169 -15.74 17.94 -9.10
N ALA A 170 -16.29 16.80 -9.51
CA ALA A 170 -15.55 15.70 -10.12
C ALA A 170 -15.00 16.08 -11.50
N GLU A 171 -15.80 16.77 -12.33
CA GLU A 171 -15.35 17.30 -13.63
C GLU A 171 -14.25 18.35 -13.48
N GLU A 172 -14.39 19.28 -12.54
CA GLU A 172 -13.36 20.28 -12.24
C GLU A 172 -12.08 19.62 -11.72
N PHE A 173 -12.20 18.62 -10.84
CA PHE A 173 -11.07 17.85 -10.34
C PHE A 173 -10.32 17.15 -11.48
N LEU A 174 -11.04 16.47 -12.39
CA LEU A 174 -10.43 15.80 -13.53
C LEU A 174 -9.76 16.80 -14.48
N ALA A 175 -10.40 17.95 -14.73
CA ALA A 175 -9.87 19.00 -15.59
C ALA A 175 -8.62 19.68 -15.01
N ALA A 176 -8.45 19.65 -13.68
CA ALA A 176 -7.28 20.20 -13.00
C ALA A 176 -6.05 19.27 -13.03
N GLN A 177 -6.21 18.02 -13.47
CA GLN A 177 -5.12 17.04 -13.56
C GLN A 177 -4.24 17.30 -14.78
N ASP A 178 -2.92 17.16 -14.61
CA ASP A 178 -1.98 17.20 -15.72
C ASP A 178 -1.89 15.81 -16.37
N ILE A 179 -2.88 15.50 -17.23
CA ILE A 179 -3.07 14.17 -17.80
C ILE A 179 -2.06 13.93 -18.93
N ILE A 180 -1.11 13.02 -18.69
CA ILE A 180 -0.18 12.54 -19.71
C ILE A 180 -0.91 11.56 -20.64
N PRO A 181 -0.82 11.70 -21.98
CA PRO A 181 -1.55 10.87 -22.95
C PRO A 181 -0.94 9.47 -23.15
N GLU A 182 -0.72 8.77 -22.04
CA GLU A 182 -0.31 7.37 -21.93
C GLU A 182 -1.55 6.46 -22.05
N PRO A 183 -1.53 5.34 -22.81
CA PRO A 183 -2.70 4.47 -22.98
C PRO A 183 -3.35 4.03 -21.66
N ARG A 184 -2.53 3.77 -20.63
CA ARG A 184 -3.00 3.32 -19.30
C ARG A 184 -3.57 4.46 -18.45
N VAL A 185 -2.99 5.66 -18.54
CA VAL A 185 -3.54 6.87 -17.89
C VAL A 185 -4.85 7.25 -18.57
N LEU A 186 -4.93 7.13 -19.88
CA LEU A 186 -6.15 7.35 -20.65
C LEU A 186 -7.26 6.33 -20.31
N GLU A 187 -6.90 5.09 -19.96
CA GLU A 187 -7.87 4.09 -19.48
C GLU A 187 -8.40 4.40 -18.08
N ILE A 188 -7.55 4.89 -17.17
CA ILE A 188 -7.96 5.34 -15.81
C ILE A 188 -8.83 6.59 -15.90
N VAL A 189 -8.42 7.56 -16.72
CA VAL A 189 -9.21 8.77 -17.00
C VAL A 189 -10.55 8.39 -17.62
N ALA A 190 -10.57 7.48 -18.60
CA ALA A 190 -11.81 6.99 -19.19
C ALA A 190 -12.70 6.27 -18.15
N GLY A 191 -12.11 5.59 -17.17
CA GLY A 191 -12.83 5.00 -16.04
C GLY A 191 -13.48 6.05 -15.15
N PHE A 192 -12.76 7.08 -14.76
CA PHE A 192 -13.32 8.18 -13.95
C PHE A 192 -14.37 8.99 -14.73
N GLU A 193 -14.12 9.27 -16.01
CA GLU A 193 -15.10 9.87 -16.92
C GLU A 193 -16.37 9.01 -17.06
N ALA A 194 -16.26 7.68 -17.05
CA ALA A 194 -17.41 6.80 -17.08
C ALA A 194 -18.28 6.94 -15.82
N VAL A 195 -17.67 6.94 -14.62
CA VAL A 195 -18.40 7.16 -13.35
C VAL A 195 -19.08 8.53 -13.34
N ILE A 196 -18.41 9.57 -13.84
CA ILE A 196 -19.02 10.91 -14.04
C ILE A 196 -20.23 10.83 -14.98
N ASN A 197 -20.14 10.09 -16.07
CA ASN A 197 -21.24 9.94 -17.03
C ASN A 197 -22.41 9.12 -16.47
N ASP A 198 -22.14 8.10 -15.65
CA ASP A 198 -23.18 7.31 -14.98
C ASP A 198 -23.93 8.15 -13.94
N ALA A 199 -23.20 8.93 -13.16
CA ALA A 199 -23.79 9.91 -12.25
C ALA A 199 -24.66 10.93 -13.00
N LYS A 200 -24.22 11.42 -14.17
CA LYS A 200 -25.05 12.29 -15.04
C LYS A 200 -26.30 11.58 -15.56
N ALA A 201 -26.22 10.28 -15.84
CA ALA A 201 -27.38 9.49 -16.27
C ALA A 201 -28.40 9.34 -15.13
N VAL A 202 -27.93 9.07 -13.90
CA VAL A 202 -28.77 9.07 -12.69
C VAL A 202 -29.42 10.44 -12.49
N LEU A 203 -28.66 11.53 -12.63
CA LEU A 203 -29.18 12.89 -12.51
C LEU A 203 -30.23 13.23 -13.58
N ALA A 204 -30.11 12.68 -14.79
CA ALA A 204 -31.04 12.92 -15.90
C ALA A 204 -32.31 12.05 -15.85
N ASP A 205 -32.32 10.99 -15.05
CA ASP A 205 -33.49 10.13 -14.86
C ASP A 205 -34.44 10.72 -13.82
N GLU A 206 -35.51 11.35 -14.28
CA GLU A 206 -36.57 11.92 -13.40
C GLU A 206 -37.26 10.88 -12.50
N SER A 207 -37.04 9.57 -12.74
CA SER A 207 -37.55 8.49 -11.88
C SER A 207 -36.54 7.97 -10.84
N ALA A 208 -35.29 8.41 -10.90
CA ALA A 208 -34.26 8.06 -9.93
C ALA A 208 -34.51 8.75 -8.58
N GLY A 209 -34.76 7.95 -7.53
CA GLY A 209 -34.93 8.45 -6.16
C GLY A 209 -33.61 8.84 -5.50
N LEU A 210 -33.70 9.43 -4.30
CA LEU A 210 -32.55 9.86 -3.51
C LEU A 210 -31.55 8.73 -3.23
N GLU A 211 -32.01 7.49 -3.04
CA GLU A 211 -31.12 6.32 -2.85
C GLU A 211 -30.16 6.12 -4.04
N ALA A 212 -30.66 6.26 -5.28
CA ALA A 212 -29.83 6.14 -6.47
C ALA A 212 -28.85 7.32 -6.60
N GLN A 213 -29.27 8.52 -6.19
CA GLN A 213 -28.39 9.69 -6.18
C GLN A 213 -27.30 9.56 -5.10
N TYR A 214 -27.60 9.02 -3.92
CA TYR A 214 -26.63 8.74 -2.87
C TYR A 214 -25.61 7.69 -3.30
N ALA A 215 -26.05 6.60 -3.92
CA ALA A 215 -25.14 5.61 -4.49
C ALA A 215 -24.18 6.24 -5.52
N ALA A 216 -24.69 7.13 -6.39
CA ALA A 216 -23.87 7.83 -7.37
C ALA A 216 -22.87 8.82 -6.73
N ILE A 217 -23.26 9.51 -5.64
CA ILE A 217 -22.35 10.39 -4.86
C ILE A 217 -21.22 9.56 -4.23
N VAL A 218 -21.55 8.43 -3.59
CA VAL A 218 -20.56 7.54 -2.98
C VAL A 218 -19.58 7.03 -4.04
N ALA A 219 -20.09 6.55 -5.17
CA ALA A 219 -19.26 6.06 -6.27
C ALA A 219 -18.32 7.15 -6.83
N LEU A 220 -18.80 8.39 -6.96
CA LEU A 220 -17.97 9.51 -7.40
C LEU A 220 -16.85 9.85 -6.42
N ASN A 221 -17.16 9.90 -5.12
CA ASN A 221 -16.18 10.20 -4.08
C ASN A 221 -15.12 9.10 -3.98
N GLN A 222 -15.54 7.83 -3.99
CA GLN A 222 -14.63 6.68 -4.01
C GLN A 222 -13.74 6.67 -5.26
N ALA A 223 -14.31 6.93 -6.44
CA ALA A 223 -13.53 6.97 -7.68
C ALA A 223 -12.52 8.12 -7.70
N LYS A 224 -12.87 9.28 -7.12
CA LYS A 224 -11.96 10.43 -6.97
C LYS A 224 -10.80 10.14 -6.02
N ASP A 225 -11.05 9.46 -4.91
CA ASP A 225 -10.01 9.07 -3.95
C ASP A 225 -9.06 8.03 -4.57
N GLY A 226 -9.60 7.02 -5.27
CA GLY A 226 -8.81 6.04 -6.01
C GLY A 226 -7.98 6.67 -7.16
N PHE A 227 -8.53 7.68 -7.84
CA PHE A 227 -7.80 8.44 -8.86
C PHE A 227 -6.59 9.18 -8.27
N SER A 228 -6.73 9.73 -7.07
CA SER A 228 -5.66 10.50 -6.40
C SER A 228 -4.48 9.63 -5.99
N ILE A 229 -4.72 8.40 -5.54
CA ILE A 229 -3.69 7.43 -5.14
C ILE A 229 -2.89 6.91 -6.34
N LEU A 230 -3.54 6.69 -7.49
CA LEU A 230 -2.91 6.15 -8.71
C LEU A 230 -2.13 7.20 -9.52
N SER A 231 -2.41 8.49 -9.33
CA SER A 231 -1.66 9.59 -9.97
C SER A 231 -0.25 9.79 -9.39
N ALA A 232 0.10 9.11 -8.28
CA ALA A 232 1.38 9.21 -7.61
C ALA A 232 2.44 8.20 -8.12
N GLY A 233 2.58 8.05 -9.44
CA GLY A 233 3.80 7.52 -10.09
C GLY A 233 3.88 6.00 -10.23
N GLY A 234 3.72 5.48 -11.45
CA GLY A 234 3.97 4.07 -11.76
C GLY A 234 5.40 3.64 -11.42
N GLY A 235 5.55 2.44 -10.84
CA GLY A 235 6.84 1.86 -10.44
C GLY A 235 7.79 1.56 -11.61
N PRO A 236 8.99 1.03 -11.34
CA PRO A 236 9.92 0.64 -12.39
C PRO A 236 9.36 -0.53 -13.22
N ILE A 237 9.65 -0.53 -14.52
CA ILE A 237 9.29 -1.63 -15.42
C ILE A 237 10.30 -2.79 -15.34
N LEU A 238 11.50 -2.53 -14.81
CA LEU A 238 12.53 -3.54 -14.54
C LEU A 238 13.29 -3.18 -13.26
N ALA A 239 13.58 -4.17 -12.41
CA ALA A 239 14.30 -3.95 -11.16
C ALA A 239 15.20 -5.13 -10.78
N TRP A 240 16.34 -4.84 -10.16
CA TRP A 240 17.27 -5.82 -9.58
C TRP A 240 17.75 -5.35 -8.21
N GLY A 241 17.33 -6.06 -7.15
CA GLY A 241 17.77 -5.84 -5.77
C GLY A 241 19.01 -6.65 -5.39
N PHE A 242 19.25 -7.80 -6.04
CA PHE A 242 20.39 -8.69 -5.74
C PHE A 242 20.41 -9.29 -4.32
N ASP A 243 19.25 -9.37 -3.66
CA ASP A 243 19.05 -9.87 -2.28
C ASP A 243 19.30 -11.39 -2.16
N GLY A 244 20.58 -11.78 -2.04
CA GLY A 244 21.05 -13.16 -1.94
C GLY A 244 21.15 -13.90 -3.28
N GLY A 245 20.95 -13.22 -4.41
CA GLY A 245 20.92 -13.85 -5.73
C GLY A 245 21.04 -12.87 -6.90
N LEU A 246 20.97 -13.37 -8.14
CA LEU A 246 21.15 -12.54 -9.34
C LEU A 246 19.88 -11.91 -9.91
N SER A 247 18.71 -12.16 -9.31
CA SER A 247 17.42 -11.58 -9.73
C SER A 247 17.17 -11.69 -11.24
N GLY A 248 17.30 -12.91 -11.79
CA GLY A 248 17.13 -13.17 -13.23
C GLY A 248 18.32 -12.77 -14.13
N ALA A 249 19.35 -12.10 -13.60
CA ALA A 249 20.56 -11.78 -14.35
C ALA A 249 21.51 -12.99 -14.50
N GLU A 250 22.28 -13.02 -15.58
CA GLU A 250 23.22 -14.10 -15.89
C GLU A 250 24.67 -13.62 -15.84
N VAL A 251 25.57 -14.39 -15.21
CA VAL A 251 27.01 -14.10 -15.26
C VAL A 251 27.54 -14.40 -16.66
N VAL A 252 28.07 -13.38 -17.33
CA VAL A 252 28.63 -13.50 -18.69
C VAL A 252 30.15 -13.37 -18.73
N ALA A 253 30.76 -12.85 -17.67
CA ALA A 253 32.19 -12.87 -17.44
C ALA A 253 32.48 -12.91 -15.93
N GLY A 254 33.61 -13.51 -15.53
CA GLY A 254 34.04 -13.60 -14.13
C GLY A 254 33.15 -14.50 -13.26
N GLU A 255 33.10 -14.19 -11.97
CA GLU A 255 32.25 -14.84 -10.97
C GLU A 255 31.53 -13.77 -10.14
N ALA A 256 30.21 -13.89 -9.99
CA ALA A 256 29.44 -12.97 -9.16
C ALA A 256 29.67 -13.29 -7.68
N THR A 257 29.97 -12.25 -6.91
CA THR A 257 30.07 -12.31 -5.44
C THR A 257 29.09 -11.32 -4.85
N PHE A 258 28.75 -11.48 -3.56
CA PHE A 258 27.82 -10.60 -2.87
C PHE A 258 28.51 -9.93 -1.68
N VAL A 259 28.14 -8.69 -1.41
CA VAL A 259 28.58 -7.89 -0.27
C VAL A 259 27.36 -7.25 0.38
N ASP A 260 27.51 -6.63 1.54
CA ASP A 260 26.42 -5.88 2.18
C ASP A 260 25.93 -4.77 1.24
N GLY A 261 24.64 -4.80 0.93
CA GLY A 261 23.98 -3.86 0.04
C GLY A 261 23.54 -2.58 0.74
N VAL A 262 22.97 -1.67 -0.03
CA VAL A 262 22.11 -0.60 0.49
C VAL A 262 20.80 -1.19 0.99
N VAL A 263 20.32 -2.25 0.33
CA VAL A 263 19.30 -3.17 0.83
C VAL A 263 19.91 -4.57 0.85
N ASP A 264 19.75 -5.29 1.95
CA ASP A 264 20.23 -6.66 2.16
C ASP A 264 21.64 -6.94 1.60
N THR A 265 21.73 -7.49 0.38
CA THR A 265 23.01 -7.77 -0.27
C THR A 265 23.08 -7.20 -1.67
N ALA A 266 24.23 -6.69 -2.05
CA ALA A 266 24.53 -6.19 -3.38
C ALA A 266 25.40 -7.15 -4.19
N VAL A 267 25.28 -7.11 -5.52
CA VAL A 267 26.23 -7.82 -6.39
C VAL A 267 27.54 -7.05 -6.48
N HIS A 268 28.66 -7.73 -6.19
CA HIS A 268 30.00 -7.19 -6.30
C HIS A 268 30.70 -7.67 -7.57
N LEU A 269 31.15 -6.70 -8.37
CA LEU A 269 31.92 -6.87 -9.59
C LEU A 269 33.39 -6.54 -9.32
N ASP A 270 34.26 -7.53 -9.44
CA ASP A 270 35.70 -7.43 -9.11
C ASP A 270 36.55 -6.68 -10.18
N GLY A 271 35.91 -6.09 -11.18
CA GLY A 271 36.57 -5.50 -12.35
C GLY A 271 36.92 -6.49 -13.46
N ALA A 272 36.45 -7.74 -13.35
CA ALA A 272 36.44 -8.75 -14.42
C ALA A 272 35.08 -9.46 -14.53
N THR A 273 34.24 -9.38 -13.49
CA THR A 273 32.87 -9.89 -13.50
C THR A 273 31.92 -8.96 -14.24
N ALA A 274 31.00 -9.56 -15.01
CA ALA A 274 29.93 -8.85 -15.68
C ALA A 274 28.66 -9.69 -15.77
N LEU A 275 27.50 -9.01 -15.79
CA LEU A 275 26.19 -9.64 -15.89
C LEU A 275 25.46 -9.23 -17.18
N ALA A 276 24.64 -10.14 -17.69
CA ALA A 276 23.52 -9.81 -18.58
C ALA A 276 22.26 -9.66 -17.72
N LEU A 277 21.64 -8.48 -17.78
CA LEU A 277 20.40 -8.19 -17.05
C LEU A 277 19.16 -8.74 -17.78
N GLY A 278 19.24 -8.88 -19.10
CA GLY A 278 18.16 -9.37 -19.94
C GLY A 278 18.17 -8.70 -21.31
N SER A 279 17.11 -8.89 -22.10
CA SER A 279 16.97 -8.35 -23.45
C SER A 279 15.55 -7.98 -23.77
N GLY A 280 15.36 -7.04 -24.69
CA GLY A 280 14.05 -6.68 -25.24
C GLY A 280 13.74 -5.19 -25.14
N PRO A 281 12.61 -4.74 -25.73
CA PRO A 281 12.28 -3.33 -25.84
C PRO A 281 12.12 -2.60 -24.49
N ALA A 282 11.71 -3.33 -23.44
CA ALA A 282 11.58 -2.78 -22.08
C ALA A 282 12.90 -2.25 -21.51
N PHE A 283 14.05 -2.72 -22.01
CA PHE A 283 15.36 -2.20 -21.58
C PHE A 283 15.76 -0.90 -22.29
N GLN A 284 15.02 -0.49 -23.32
CA GLN A 284 15.33 0.68 -24.15
C GLN A 284 14.09 1.57 -24.35
N PRO A 285 13.41 2.01 -23.26
CA PRO A 285 12.26 2.88 -23.39
C PRO A 285 12.67 4.23 -23.98
N SER A 286 11.77 4.85 -24.76
CA SER A 286 12.01 6.15 -25.37
C SER A 286 12.02 7.27 -24.33
N GLU A 287 11.20 7.16 -23.30
CA GLU A 287 11.25 7.98 -22.10
C GLU A 287 11.94 7.15 -21.03
N LEU A 288 13.16 7.52 -20.66
CA LEU A 288 14.03 6.69 -19.85
C LEU A 288 14.27 7.35 -18.50
N SER A 289 14.06 6.61 -17.42
CA SER A 289 14.77 6.86 -16.17
C SER A 289 15.49 5.61 -15.70
N VAL A 290 16.72 5.77 -15.23
CA VAL A 290 17.52 4.68 -14.67
C VAL A 290 18.03 5.12 -13.31
N SER A 291 17.83 4.28 -12.30
CA SER A 291 18.49 4.45 -11.00
C SER A 291 19.35 3.24 -10.68
N TYR A 292 20.49 3.46 -10.03
CA TYR A 292 21.29 2.40 -9.43
C TYR A 292 22.07 2.97 -8.23
N TRP A 293 22.33 2.12 -7.26
CA TRP A 293 23.32 2.37 -6.23
C TRP A 293 24.65 1.73 -6.65
N PHE A 294 25.74 2.46 -6.46
CA PHE A 294 27.09 1.98 -6.78
C PHE A 294 28.07 2.31 -5.68
N MET A 295 28.82 1.31 -5.24
CA MET A 295 29.94 1.45 -4.30
C MET A 295 31.24 1.08 -4.99
N ARG A 296 32.15 2.06 -5.12
CA ARG A 296 33.45 1.84 -5.75
C ARG A 296 34.37 1.01 -4.84
N THR A 297 34.88 -0.12 -5.33
CA THR A 297 35.83 -0.97 -4.59
C THR A 297 37.21 -1.06 -5.26
N GLY A 298 37.36 -0.51 -6.47
CA GLY A 298 38.64 -0.48 -7.18
C GLY A 298 38.96 0.86 -7.84
N ASP A 299 40.17 0.96 -8.38
CA ASP A 299 40.66 2.18 -9.03
C ASP A 299 40.06 2.37 -10.44
N MET A 300 39.42 3.51 -10.66
CA MET A 300 38.86 3.93 -11.94
C MET A 300 39.65 5.06 -12.64
N GLN A 301 40.79 5.50 -12.11
CA GLN A 301 41.54 6.63 -12.69
C GLN A 301 42.16 6.25 -14.05
N ASN A 302 42.12 7.18 -15.01
CA ASN A 302 42.59 7.02 -16.39
C ASN A 302 41.97 5.81 -17.12
N LYS A 303 40.77 5.39 -16.72
CA LYS A 303 40.05 4.23 -17.28
C LYS A 303 38.64 4.63 -17.70
N GLU A 304 38.04 3.76 -18.51
CA GLU A 304 36.60 3.74 -18.76
C GLU A 304 36.03 2.55 -18.00
N SER A 305 34.96 2.80 -17.25
CA SER A 305 34.18 1.81 -16.53
C SER A 305 32.72 1.94 -16.98
N ILE A 306 32.07 0.84 -17.33
CA ILE A 306 30.65 0.85 -17.73
C ILE A 306 29.79 0.50 -16.54
N ALA A 307 28.79 1.34 -16.25
CA ALA A 307 27.71 0.96 -15.35
C ALA A 307 26.75 0.02 -16.09
N ILE A 308 26.05 0.53 -17.12
CA ILE A 308 25.06 -0.24 -17.88
C ILE A 308 25.28 -0.01 -19.37
N TRP A 309 25.24 -1.10 -20.15
CA TRP A 309 25.34 -1.10 -21.60
C TRP A 309 24.09 -1.69 -22.24
N SER A 310 23.30 -0.85 -22.92
CA SER A 310 22.12 -1.24 -23.69
C SER A 310 22.27 -0.74 -25.14
N LYS A 311 23.36 -1.15 -25.79
CA LYS A 311 23.61 -0.95 -27.23
C LYS A 311 24.09 -2.24 -27.89
N ASP A 312 23.96 -2.32 -29.21
CA ASP A 312 24.48 -3.44 -29.98
C ASP A 312 25.98 -3.66 -29.71
N ASP A 313 26.39 -4.93 -29.74
CA ASP A 313 27.77 -5.30 -29.49
C ASP A 313 28.71 -4.65 -30.52
N MET A 314 29.77 -4.03 -30.02
CA MET A 314 30.71 -3.22 -30.79
C MET A 314 30.13 -1.99 -31.52
N ASP A 315 28.96 -1.48 -31.14
CA ASP A 315 28.35 -0.29 -31.75
C ASP A 315 27.98 0.81 -30.72
N TRP A 316 28.99 1.54 -30.26
CA TRP A 316 28.83 2.62 -29.28
C TRP A 316 28.02 3.81 -29.83
N ALA A 317 27.93 3.96 -31.15
CA ALA A 317 27.22 5.05 -31.81
C ALA A 317 25.85 4.62 -32.39
N GLY A 318 25.47 3.35 -32.17
CA GLY A 318 24.25 2.75 -32.69
C GLY A 318 23.01 3.14 -31.91
N ASN A 319 21.97 2.32 -32.03
CA ASN A 319 20.70 2.49 -31.31
C ASN A 319 20.81 2.00 -29.86
N GLY A 320 20.02 2.59 -28.96
CA GLY A 320 19.99 2.27 -27.54
C GLY A 320 20.70 3.29 -26.67
N TRP A 321 21.06 2.90 -25.45
CA TRP A 321 21.72 3.78 -24.50
C TRP A 321 22.79 3.07 -23.67
N TYR A 322 23.73 3.83 -23.11
CA TYR A 322 24.64 3.31 -22.09
C TYR A 322 25.07 4.40 -21.11
N ILE A 323 25.45 3.98 -19.90
CA ILE A 323 25.99 4.84 -18.83
C ILE A 323 27.43 4.43 -18.59
N THR A 324 28.35 5.38 -18.74
CA THR A 324 29.79 5.19 -18.54
C THR A 324 30.36 6.18 -17.53
N MET A 325 31.36 5.71 -16.80
CA MET A 325 32.24 6.46 -15.91
C MET A 325 33.60 6.54 -16.60
N ASP A 326 33.96 7.70 -17.17
CA ASP A 326 35.14 7.82 -18.05
C ASP A 326 36.12 8.90 -17.56
N ASP A 327 37.32 8.45 -17.18
CA ASP A 327 38.46 9.29 -16.82
C ASP A 327 39.62 9.21 -17.83
N ARG A 328 39.44 8.55 -18.98
CA ARG A 328 40.55 8.35 -19.93
C ARG A 328 41.10 9.69 -20.41
N GLY A 329 42.40 9.87 -20.24
CA GLY A 329 43.08 11.09 -20.68
C GLY A 329 42.65 12.35 -19.91
N GLY A 330 42.08 12.20 -18.71
CA GLY A 330 41.60 13.30 -17.87
C GLY A 330 40.28 13.91 -18.34
N SER A 331 39.39 13.08 -18.90
CA SER A 331 38.05 13.50 -19.34
C SER A 331 37.14 13.91 -18.18
N ASN A 332 37.40 13.42 -16.96
CA ASN A 332 36.65 13.71 -15.73
C ASN A 332 35.12 13.61 -15.91
N ARG A 333 34.63 12.54 -16.56
CA ARG A 333 33.20 12.30 -16.77
C ARG A 333 32.70 11.30 -15.74
N ALA A 334 32.26 11.80 -14.59
CA ALA A 334 31.81 10.98 -13.47
C ALA A 334 30.58 10.13 -13.83
N VAL A 335 29.64 10.72 -14.58
CA VAL A 335 28.52 10.01 -15.21
C VAL A 335 28.38 10.57 -16.60
N SER A 336 28.46 9.73 -17.63
CA SER A 336 28.23 10.09 -19.03
C SER A 336 27.23 9.13 -19.63
N VAL A 337 26.20 9.69 -20.26
CA VAL A 337 25.10 8.94 -20.85
C VAL A 337 25.09 9.21 -22.34
N VAL A 338 25.01 8.15 -23.14
CA VAL A 338 24.92 8.23 -24.60
C VAL A 338 23.68 7.47 -25.03
N VAL A 339 22.80 8.13 -25.76
CA VAL A 339 21.58 7.57 -26.39
C VAL A 339 21.84 7.29 -27.88
N ASP A 340 20.84 7.16 -28.76
CA ASP A 340 21.11 6.85 -30.17
C ASP A 340 22.12 7.82 -30.80
N GLY A 341 23.09 7.31 -31.56
CA GLY A 341 24.23 8.11 -31.99
C GLY A 341 25.36 8.13 -30.95
N GLY A 342 26.18 9.17 -30.99
CA GLY A 342 27.42 9.26 -30.19
C GLY A 342 27.58 10.56 -29.40
N ASP A 343 26.50 11.33 -29.24
CA ASP A 343 26.48 12.63 -28.55
C ASP A 343 26.05 12.43 -27.09
N PRO A 344 26.96 12.56 -26.10
CA PRO A 344 26.62 12.38 -24.68
C PRO A 344 26.03 13.63 -24.02
N PHE A 345 25.36 13.39 -22.90
CA PHE A 345 25.25 14.32 -21.78
C PHE A 345 25.94 13.75 -20.54
N TYR A 346 26.66 14.58 -19.78
CA TYR A 346 27.51 14.08 -18.69
C TYR A 346 27.75 15.09 -17.57
N VAL A 347 28.11 14.59 -16.39
CA VAL A 347 28.61 15.37 -15.26
C VAL A 347 30.14 15.45 -15.31
N SER A 348 30.67 16.67 -15.33
CA SER A 348 32.11 16.92 -15.32
C SER A 348 32.63 17.07 -13.88
N ALA A 349 33.14 15.98 -13.31
CA ALA A 349 33.66 15.94 -11.94
C ALA A 349 34.79 14.90 -11.81
N ASP A 350 35.60 15.03 -10.76
CA ASP A 350 36.57 13.98 -10.41
C ASP A 350 35.82 12.69 -10.04
N LEU A 351 36.25 11.56 -10.61
CA LEU A 351 35.56 10.29 -10.48
C LEU A 351 35.64 9.70 -9.07
N HIS A 352 36.74 9.90 -8.36
CA HIS A 352 36.92 9.39 -6.99
C HIS A 352 36.27 10.32 -5.96
N GLU A 353 36.15 11.62 -6.24
CA GLU A 353 35.32 12.53 -5.43
C GLU A 353 33.82 12.25 -5.63
N PHE A 354 33.41 11.93 -6.87
CA PHE A 354 32.01 11.58 -7.14
C PHE A 354 31.63 10.21 -6.55
N TYR A 355 32.53 9.23 -6.64
CA TYR A 355 32.42 7.89 -6.02
C TYR A 355 33.59 7.63 -5.06
N PRO A 356 33.46 8.05 -3.80
CA PRO A 356 34.44 7.72 -2.76
C PRO A 356 34.58 6.20 -2.62
N GLU A 357 35.77 5.75 -2.18
CA GLU A 357 36.00 4.31 -2.02
C GLU A 357 35.15 3.75 -0.89
N ASN A 358 34.48 2.63 -1.14
CA ASN A 358 33.62 1.93 -0.17
C ASN A 358 32.49 2.81 0.40
N GLU A 359 32.02 3.79 -0.37
CA GLU A 359 30.81 4.55 -0.06
C GLU A 359 29.76 4.33 -1.16
N TRP A 360 28.52 4.11 -0.73
CA TRP A 360 27.38 3.98 -1.64
C TRP A 360 26.98 5.34 -2.20
N VAL A 361 26.83 5.40 -3.52
CA VAL A 361 26.31 6.57 -4.23
C VAL A 361 25.12 6.15 -5.08
N ASN A 362 23.98 6.79 -4.87
CA ASN A 362 22.84 6.68 -5.76
C ASN A 362 23.04 7.59 -6.96
N VAL A 363 22.85 7.02 -8.15
CA VAL A 363 22.80 7.76 -9.41
C VAL A 363 21.43 7.58 -10.02
N VAL A 364 20.85 8.69 -10.45
CA VAL A 364 19.65 8.67 -11.29
C VAL A 364 19.91 9.43 -12.57
N VAL A 365 19.52 8.86 -13.69
CA VAL A 365 19.57 9.47 -15.01
C VAL A 365 18.15 9.53 -15.56
N THR A 366 17.77 10.66 -16.15
CA THR A 366 16.53 10.77 -16.92
C THR A 366 16.81 11.28 -18.33
N PHE A 367 16.04 10.82 -19.31
CA PHE A 367 16.10 11.27 -20.70
C PHE A 367 14.73 11.15 -21.38
N SER A 368 14.29 12.21 -22.04
CA SER A 368 13.09 12.21 -22.87
C SER A 368 13.45 12.19 -24.35
N SER A 369 13.01 11.17 -25.10
CA SER A 369 13.16 11.16 -26.56
C SER A 369 12.23 12.16 -27.23
N GLU A 370 11.10 12.50 -26.59
CA GLU A 370 10.16 13.50 -27.09
C GLU A 370 10.74 14.91 -27.04
N THR A 371 11.28 15.32 -25.89
CA THR A 371 11.75 16.71 -25.68
C THR A 371 13.26 16.87 -25.86
N GLY A 372 14.03 15.78 -25.73
CA GLY A 372 15.50 15.80 -25.64
C GLY A 372 16.02 16.30 -24.29
N GLU A 373 15.15 16.49 -23.30
CA GLU A 373 15.54 16.89 -21.95
C GLU A 373 16.24 15.73 -21.23
N ALA A 374 17.29 16.06 -20.48
CA ALA A 374 18.12 15.10 -19.78
C ALA A 374 18.50 15.65 -18.40
N ALA A 375 18.59 14.77 -17.41
CA ALA A 375 19.10 15.12 -16.08
C ALA A 375 19.93 13.97 -15.48
N ILE A 376 20.87 14.34 -14.61
CA ILE A 376 21.66 13.41 -13.82
C ILE A 376 21.62 13.88 -12.37
N TYR A 377 21.38 12.95 -11.45
CA TYR A 377 21.30 13.20 -10.01
C TYR A 377 22.32 12.34 -9.27
N ARG A 378 22.88 12.89 -8.19
CA ARG A 378 23.74 12.20 -7.24
C ARG A 378 23.08 12.29 -5.87
N ASN A 379 22.76 11.15 -5.26
CA ASN A 379 22.11 11.08 -3.95
C ASN A 379 20.89 12.01 -3.85
N GLY A 380 20.04 11.99 -4.89
CA GLY A 380 18.80 12.78 -4.95
C GLY A 380 19.00 14.25 -5.30
N VAL A 381 20.24 14.71 -5.47
CA VAL A 381 20.57 16.10 -5.79
C VAL A 381 20.88 16.24 -7.29
N PRO A 382 20.20 17.14 -8.02
CA PRO A 382 20.47 17.38 -9.44
C PRO A 382 21.91 17.88 -9.63
N GLN A 383 22.57 17.37 -10.67
CA GLN A 383 23.93 17.75 -11.06
C GLN A 383 23.90 18.69 -12.27
N GLU A 384 24.90 19.57 -12.36
CA GLU A 384 25.14 20.33 -13.58
C GLU A 384 25.66 19.39 -14.67
N ILE A 385 24.92 19.29 -15.78
CA ILE A 385 25.29 18.45 -16.93
C ILE A 385 25.82 19.29 -18.10
N ILE A 386 26.78 18.72 -18.81
CA ILE A 386 27.25 19.22 -20.10
C ILE A 386 26.65 18.33 -21.19
N VAL A 387 25.89 18.95 -22.08
CA VAL A 387 25.34 18.28 -23.27
C VAL A 387 26.22 18.61 -24.47
N THR A 388 26.71 17.60 -25.17
CA THR A 388 27.46 17.77 -26.43
C THR A 388 26.61 17.38 -27.61
N GLY A 389 26.65 18.18 -28.69
CA GLY A 389 25.84 17.93 -29.88
C GLY A 389 24.34 18.01 -29.60
N ALA A 390 23.58 17.07 -30.13
CA ALA A 390 22.15 16.92 -29.84
C ALA A 390 21.85 15.43 -29.63
N PRO A 391 21.84 14.96 -28.36
CA PRO A 391 21.39 13.62 -28.03
C PRO A 391 20.07 13.33 -28.74
N LYS A 392 20.00 12.18 -29.43
CA LYS A 392 18.83 11.79 -30.23
C LYS A 392 17.83 11.03 -29.37
N SER A 393 16.85 10.38 -30.00
CA SER A 393 15.96 9.43 -29.35
C SER A 393 16.70 8.20 -28.79
N ILE A 394 15.97 7.35 -28.07
CA ILE A 394 16.32 5.96 -27.82
C ILE A 394 15.46 5.09 -28.74
N THR A 395 16.10 4.29 -29.59
CA THR A 395 15.41 3.31 -30.45
C THR A 395 15.52 1.91 -29.85
N ALA A 396 14.38 1.35 -29.47
CA ALA A 396 14.32 0.01 -28.88
C ALA A 396 14.63 -1.12 -29.89
N SER A 397 15.17 -2.21 -29.36
CA SER A 397 15.57 -3.43 -30.06
C SER A 397 15.63 -4.62 -29.09
N ASP A 398 15.82 -5.83 -29.62
CA ASP A 398 15.86 -7.07 -28.82
C ASP A 398 17.27 -7.40 -28.29
N ILE A 399 18.12 -6.40 -28.11
CA ILE A 399 19.51 -6.60 -27.69
C ILE A 399 19.62 -6.91 -26.20
N VAL A 400 20.73 -7.51 -25.81
CA VAL A 400 21.06 -7.78 -24.40
C VAL A 400 21.57 -6.50 -23.74
N THR A 401 21.02 -6.20 -22.57
CA THR A 401 21.53 -5.16 -21.67
C THR A 401 22.47 -5.77 -20.66
N TYR A 402 23.65 -5.19 -20.53
CA TYR A 402 24.72 -5.67 -19.68
C TYR A 402 24.99 -4.72 -18.50
N LEU A 403 25.34 -5.30 -17.36
CA LEU A 403 25.83 -4.59 -16.18
C LEU A 403 27.35 -4.75 -16.09
N GLY A 404 28.03 -3.65 -15.83
CA GLY A 404 29.43 -3.64 -15.46
C GLY A 404 30.42 -3.72 -16.61
N TYR A 405 30.00 -3.82 -17.88
CA TYR A 405 30.93 -3.87 -19.02
C TYR A 405 30.35 -3.51 -20.40
N THR A 406 31.22 -3.32 -21.41
CA THR A 406 30.89 -2.93 -22.80
C THR A 406 30.27 -4.00 -23.69
N GLY A 407 29.92 -5.17 -23.15
CA GLY A 407 29.47 -6.31 -23.95
C GLY A 407 30.62 -7.20 -24.48
N PRO A 408 30.27 -8.36 -25.06
CA PRO A 408 31.21 -9.46 -25.29
C PRO A 408 32.23 -9.20 -26.41
N GLY A 409 31.93 -8.34 -27.38
CA GLY A 409 32.80 -8.09 -28.54
C GLY A 409 34.01 -7.21 -28.21
N TRP A 410 33.88 -6.25 -27.29
CA TRP A 410 35.02 -5.47 -26.79
C TRP A 410 35.60 -6.02 -25.50
N SER A 411 34.75 -6.36 -24.52
CA SER A 411 35.18 -6.94 -23.24
C SER A 411 36.36 -6.19 -22.59
N SER A 412 36.35 -4.85 -22.61
CA SER A 412 37.54 -4.03 -22.32
C SER A 412 37.37 -3.01 -21.20
N ALA A 413 36.14 -2.61 -20.86
CA ALA A 413 35.85 -1.66 -19.79
C ALA A 413 34.96 -2.35 -18.78
N PHE A 414 35.47 -2.57 -17.57
CA PHE A 414 34.76 -3.22 -16.47
C PHE A 414 34.63 -2.25 -15.30
N ALA A 415 33.47 -2.20 -14.65
CA ALA A 415 33.29 -1.42 -13.43
C ALA A 415 33.76 -2.22 -12.19
N PRO A 416 34.76 -1.73 -11.43
CA PRO A 416 35.18 -2.37 -10.19
C PRO A 416 34.39 -1.78 -9.00
N GLY A 417 33.36 -2.50 -8.55
CA GLY A 417 32.48 -2.04 -7.49
C GLY A 417 31.28 -2.95 -7.25
N ALA A 418 30.50 -2.61 -6.23
CA ALA A 418 29.22 -3.25 -5.97
C ALA A 418 28.07 -2.42 -6.57
N PHE A 419 27.08 -3.11 -7.13
CA PHE A 419 25.84 -2.52 -7.62
C PHE A 419 24.68 -3.05 -6.83
N ASP A 420 23.74 -2.15 -6.56
CA ASP A 420 22.54 -2.49 -5.83
C ASP A 420 21.34 -1.72 -6.41
N GLU A 421 20.15 -2.29 -6.24
CA GLU A 421 18.89 -1.58 -6.38
C GLU A 421 18.71 -0.84 -7.73
N ILE A 422 19.04 -1.57 -8.80
CA ILE A 422 18.95 -1.08 -10.17
C ILE A 422 17.50 -1.03 -10.60
N ARG A 423 17.06 0.08 -11.17
CA ARG A 423 15.69 0.30 -11.65
C ARG A 423 15.70 0.96 -13.03
N ILE A 424 14.84 0.48 -13.92
CA ILE A 424 14.55 1.11 -15.21
C ILE A 424 13.07 1.48 -15.25
N TYR A 425 12.77 2.71 -15.65
CA TYR A 425 11.44 3.25 -15.85
C TYR A 425 11.29 3.63 -17.33
N ASP A 426 10.08 3.44 -17.86
CA ASP A 426 9.66 3.87 -19.19
C ASP A 426 9.06 5.28 -19.23
N ARG A 427 9.40 6.10 -18.24
CA ARG A 427 9.02 7.50 -18.13
C ARG A 427 10.15 8.33 -17.53
N VAL A 428 10.08 9.64 -17.71
CA VAL A 428 10.88 10.60 -16.94
C VAL A 428 10.28 10.74 -15.54
N ILE A 429 11.01 10.30 -14.52
CA ILE A 429 10.59 10.44 -13.12
C ILE A 429 10.90 11.85 -12.58
N THR A 430 10.07 12.32 -11.66
CA THR A 430 10.13 13.66 -11.06
C THR A 430 11.28 13.81 -10.06
N GLU A 431 11.73 15.04 -9.77
CA GLU A 431 12.76 15.26 -8.73
C GLU A 431 12.35 14.74 -7.34
N ALA A 432 11.05 14.75 -7.03
CA ALA A 432 10.54 14.18 -5.79
C ALA A 432 10.71 12.65 -5.78
N GLU A 433 10.44 11.97 -6.89
CA GLU A 433 10.73 10.54 -7.08
C GLU A 433 12.22 10.24 -7.01
N VAL A 434 13.06 11.06 -7.64
CA VAL A 434 14.52 10.93 -7.57
C VAL A 434 15.01 11.07 -6.13
N LYS A 435 14.51 12.07 -5.40
CA LYS A 435 14.81 12.22 -3.99
C LYS A 435 14.37 10.98 -3.23
N ARG A 436 13.14 10.50 -3.39
CA ARG A 436 12.65 9.26 -2.75
C ARG A 436 13.52 8.04 -3.04
N ILE A 437 13.94 7.84 -4.29
CA ILE A 437 14.79 6.70 -4.68
C ILE A 437 16.19 6.81 -4.05
N ALA A 438 16.72 8.02 -3.95
CA ALA A 438 18.02 8.28 -3.36
C ALA A 438 18.00 8.42 -1.83
N SER A 439 16.85 8.79 -1.28
CA SER A 439 16.52 8.88 0.14
C SER A 439 15.64 7.68 0.46
N ARG A 440 16.22 6.49 0.39
CA ARG A 440 15.52 5.35 0.97
C ARG A 440 15.55 5.47 2.49
N PRO A 441 14.50 4.96 3.17
CA PRO A 441 14.53 4.77 4.60
C PRO A 441 15.73 3.92 4.93
N GLU A 442 16.78 4.59 5.41
CA GLU A 442 17.90 3.93 6.04
C GLU A 442 17.32 3.10 7.18
N LEU A 443 17.15 1.79 6.92
CA LEU A 443 16.75 0.84 7.94
C LEU A 443 17.85 0.88 9.00
N VAL A 444 17.50 1.36 10.19
CA VAL A 444 18.43 1.45 11.31
C VAL A 444 18.63 0.07 11.90
N ALA A 445 17.52 -0.62 12.16
CA ALA A 445 17.51 -1.94 12.77
C ALA A 445 16.14 -2.61 12.61
N THR A 446 16.16 -3.94 12.64
CA THR A 446 14.95 -4.79 12.64
C THR A 446 15.11 -5.94 13.62
N TRP A 447 13.97 -6.40 14.16
CA TRP A 447 13.84 -7.54 15.05
C TRP A 447 12.61 -8.36 14.66
N SER A 448 12.88 -9.59 14.21
CA SER A 448 11.92 -10.59 13.73
C SER A 448 11.52 -11.59 14.83
N PHE A 449 12.38 -11.83 15.82
CA PHE A 449 12.09 -12.70 16.97
C PHE A 449 11.73 -14.16 16.65
N GLU A 450 12.46 -14.77 15.71
CA GLU A 450 12.26 -16.13 15.20
C GLU A 450 12.69 -17.24 16.19
N GLY A 451 12.08 -17.26 17.38
CA GLY A 451 12.33 -18.25 18.44
C GLY A 451 13.50 -17.90 19.37
N GLU A 452 14.20 -16.81 19.06
CA GLU A 452 15.26 -16.21 19.88
C GLU A 452 15.25 -14.69 19.76
N LEU A 453 15.96 -14.00 20.67
CA LEU A 453 16.20 -12.56 20.53
C LEU A 453 17.28 -12.34 19.48
N ASP A 454 17.05 -11.40 18.56
CA ASP A 454 17.94 -11.04 17.46
C ASP A 454 18.57 -9.64 17.64
N GLY A 455 19.58 -9.34 16.82
CA GLY A 455 20.34 -8.09 16.91
C GLY A 455 21.03 -7.90 18.27
N ASP A 456 20.93 -6.68 18.81
CA ASP A 456 21.46 -6.31 20.13
C ASP A 456 20.42 -6.50 21.26
N ALA A 457 19.33 -7.23 21.00
CA ALA A 457 18.26 -7.36 21.98
C ALA A 457 18.65 -8.21 23.19
N GLU A 458 18.30 -7.74 24.39
CA GLU A 458 18.55 -8.46 25.64
C GLU A 458 17.38 -8.37 26.62
N VAL A 459 17.18 -9.42 27.42
CA VAL A 459 16.14 -9.44 28.46
C VAL A 459 16.48 -8.48 29.58
N THR A 460 15.57 -7.56 29.87
CA THR A 460 15.74 -6.56 30.94
C THR A 460 14.79 -6.77 32.11
N LEU A 461 13.65 -7.42 31.88
CA LEU A 461 12.65 -7.74 32.89
C LEU A 461 11.98 -9.08 32.59
N GLY A 462 11.73 -9.87 33.62
CA GLY A 462 10.98 -11.13 33.51
C GLY A 462 11.66 -12.17 32.62
N GLU A 463 10.85 -13.06 32.05
CA GLU A 463 11.28 -14.12 31.13
C GLU A 463 10.34 -14.11 29.91
N PRO A 464 10.73 -13.46 28.79
CA PRO A 464 9.90 -13.45 27.59
C PRO A 464 9.79 -14.86 26.98
N THR A 465 8.73 -15.07 26.20
CA THR A 465 8.46 -16.35 25.51
C THR A 465 8.26 -16.11 24.02
N PHE A 466 8.32 -17.16 23.22
CA PHE A 466 8.08 -17.08 21.78
C PHE A 466 6.82 -17.88 21.41
N VAL A 467 5.99 -17.31 20.55
CA VAL A 467 4.72 -17.89 20.08
C VAL A 467 4.59 -17.67 18.57
N ASP A 468 3.54 -18.17 17.93
CA ASP A 468 3.34 -17.98 16.49
C ASP A 468 3.16 -16.49 16.13
N GLY A 469 3.97 -16.04 15.17
CA GLY A 469 4.07 -14.67 14.64
C GLY A 469 3.07 -14.35 13.54
N VAL A 470 3.16 -13.15 12.97
CA VAL A 470 2.62 -12.86 11.63
C VAL A 470 3.43 -13.57 10.56
N LYS A 471 4.74 -13.67 10.79
CA LYS A 471 5.71 -14.45 10.05
C LYS A 471 6.48 -15.28 11.07
N GLY A 472 6.64 -16.58 10.81
CA GLY A 472 7.38 -17.47 11.70
C GLY A 472 6.95 -17.40 13.18
N GLN A 473 7.90 -17.11 14.07
CA GLN A 473 7.67 -16.91 15.51
C GLN A 473 7.81 -15.45 15.92
N ALA A 474 7.17 -15.07 17.02
CA ALA A 474 7.15 -13.72 17.55
C ALA A 474 7.40 -13.67 19.07
N LEU A 475 7.84 -12.51 19.56
CA LEU A 475 8.15 -12.28 20.97
C LEU A 475 6.90 -11.96 21.78
N ASN A 476 6.54 -12.83 22.71
CA ASN A 476 5.47 -12.60 23.67
C ASN A 476 6.00 -11.97 24.96
N LEU A 477 5.53 -10.74 25.21
CA LEU A 477 5.71 -9.99 26.46
C LEU A 477 4.40 -10.08 27.27
N ASP A 478 4.41 -10.82 28.37
CA ASP A 478 3.19 -11.21 29.10
C ASP A 478 2.64 -10.13 30.06
N GLY A 479 3.13 -8.90 29.94
CA GLY A 479 2.88 -7.82 30.90
C GLY A 479 3.77 -7.87 32.14
N THR A 480 4.66 -8.86 32.25
CA THR A 480 5.68 -8.96 33.32
C THR A 480 7.11 -9.14 32.79
N SER A 481 7.28 -9.25 31.47
CA SER A 481 8.57 -9.31 30.78
C SER A 481 8.78 -8.13 29.83
N ALA A 482 10.04 -7.77 29.60
CA ALA A 482 10.45 -6.75 28.67
C ALA A 482 11.91 -6.94 28.22
N ILE A 483 12.28 -6.29 27.12
CA ILE A 483 13.62 -6.34 26.55
C ILE A 483 14.17 -4.93 26.26
N ALA A 484 15.49 -4.82 26.20
CA ALA A 484 16.16 -3.75 25.47
C ALA A 484 16.35 -4.21 24.02
N LEU A 485 16.20 -3.30 23.07
CA LEU A 485 16.46 -3.52 21.64
C LEU A 485 17.90 -3.18 21.26
N GLY A 486 18.53 -2.27 22.01
CA GLY A 486 19.89 -1.78 21.79
C GLY A 486 20.10 -0.38 22.38
N SER A 487 21.28 0.19 22.20
CA SER A 487 21.56 1.59 22.57
C SER A 487 22.37 2.33 21.51
N GLY A 488 22.18 3.65 21.46
CA GLY A 488 22.95 4.53 20.58
C GLY A 488 22.12 5.55 19.80
N PRO A 489 22.79 6.56 19.22
CA PRO A 489 22.15 7.67 18.51
C PRO A 489 21.40 7.22 17.25
N GLN A 490 21.78 6.08 16.67
CA GLN A 490 21.11 5.53 15.49
C GLN A 490 19.63 5.23 15.74
N PHE A 491 19.24 4.89 16.98
CA PHE A 491 17.84 4.62 17.34
C PHE A 491 17.00 5.89 17.60
N GLN A 492 17.59 7.08 17.43
CA GLN A 492 16.92 8.39 17.57
C GLN A 492 17.13 9.25 16.32
N PRO A 493 16.71 8.78 15.15
CA PRO A 493 16.86 9.56 13.94
C PRO A 493 15.95 10.79 13.98
N ALA A 494 16.43 11.91 13.42
CA ALA A 494 15.67 13.14 13.32
C ALA A 494 14.46 12.99 12.37
N GLU A 495 14.62 12.18 11.32
CA GLU A 495 13.55 11.72 10.45
C GLU A 495 13.26 10.27 10.83
N LEU A 496 12.18 10.05 11.56
CA LEU A 496 11.89 8.76 12.18
C LEU A 496 10.72 8.11 11.46
N SER A 497 10.85 6.83 11.11
CA SER A 497 9.71 5.92 11.06
C SER A 497 9.95 4.71 11.94
N ALA A 498 8.92 4.23 12.62
CA ALA A 498 8.98 3.01 13.39
C ALA A 498 7.79 2.12 13.03
N SER A 499 8.07 0.85 12.77
CA SER A 499 7.11 -0.18 12.39
C SER A 499 7.12 -1.29 13.42
N TYR A 500 5.95 -1.84 13.75
CA TYR A 500 5.83 -3.07 14.53
C TYR A 500 4.49 -3.74 14.28
N TRP A 501 4.48 -5.06 14.34
CA TRP A 501 3.25 -5.83 14.52
C TRP A 501 3.01 -6.05 16.00
N PHE A 502 1.76 -5.89 16.42
CA PHE A 502 1.35 -6.10 17.80
C PHE A 502 0.05 -6.90 17.89
N LYS A 503 0.04 -7.92 18.74
CA LYS A 503 -1.15 -8.70 19.08
C LYS A 503 -1.43 -8.59 20.57
N ARG A 504 -2.53 -7.94 20.93
CA ARG A 504 -2.93 -7.72 22.33
C ARG A 504 -3.34 -9.04 22.98
N THR A 505 -2.74 -9.38 24.13
CA THR A 505 -3.06 -10.62 24.88
C THR A 505 -3.68 -10.36 26.25
N GLY A 506 -3.81 -9.10 26.66
CA GLY A 506 -4.43 -8.73 27.92
C GLY A 506 -5.21 -7.42 27.84
N ASP A 507 -6.09 -7.19 28.81
CA ASP A 507 -6.90 -5.97 28.90
C ASP A 507 -6.04 -4.74 29.16
N MET A 508 -6.14 -3.69 28.34
CA MET A 508 -5.42 -2.41 28.44
C MET A 508 -6.27 -1.25 29.01
N THR A 509 -7.45 -1.55 29.56
CA THR A 509 -8.38 -0.52 30.06
C THR A 509 -7.78 0.35 31.18
N MET A 510 -7.99 1.66 31.10
CA MET A 510 -7.66 2.64 32.14
C MET A 510 -6.17 2.65 32.56
N ARG A 511 -5.28 2.24 31.65
CA ARG A 511 -3.83 2.21 31.90
C ARG A 511 -3.04 2.72 30.71
N GLU A 512 -1.76 2.97 30.98
CA GLU A 512 -0.74 3.23 29.97
C GLU A 512 0.02 1.93 29.69
N SER A 513 0.37 1.70 28.43
CA SER A 513 1.19 0.58 27.98
C SER A 513 2.16 1.10 26.92
N ILE A 514 3.41 0.67 26.96
CA ILE A 514 4.45 1.17 26.04
C ILE A 514 4.71 0.18 24.92
N ALA A 515 4.77 0.67 23.69
CA ALA A 515 5.27 -0.12 22.57
C ALA A 515 6.81 -0.02 22.52
N ILE A 516 7.33 1.20 22.35
CA ILE A 516 8.77 1.47 22.25
C ILE A 516 9.11 2.67 23.14
N TRP A 517 10.20 2.57 23.90
CA TRP A 517 10.75 3.63 24.74
C TRP A 517 12.19 3.94 24.35
N ALA A 518 12.42 5.07 23.70
CA ALA A 518 13.74 5.61 23.37
C ALA A 518 13.92 6.96 24.08
N LYS A 519 13.77 6.97 25.41
CA LYS A 519 14.13 8.09 26.30
C LYS A 519 15.01 7.61 27.45
N ASP A 520 15.72 8.54 28.07
CA ASP A 520 16.46 8.26 29.30
C ASP A 520 15.56 7.62 30.37
N ASP A 521 16.13 6.67 31.10
CA ASP A 521 15.42 6.00 32.19
C ASP A 521 14.99 7.04 33.25
N MET A 522 13.73 6.97 33.66
CA MET A 522 13.09 7.94 34.57
C MET A 522 12.94 9.37 34.02
N ASP A 523 13.14 9.62 32.72
CA ASP A 523 13.04 10.96 32.13
C ASP A 523 12.13 11.02 30.88
N TRP A 524 10.82 11.02 31.13
CA TRP A 524 9.79 11.05 30.08
C TRP A 524 9.76 12.37 29.31
N ALA A 525 10.33 13.44 29.88
CA ALA A 525 10.36 14.78 29.31
C ALA A 525 11.74 15.14 28.72
N GLY A 526 12.70 14.21 28.75
CA GLY A 526 14.04 14.38 28.22
C GLY A 526 14.10 14.28 26.69
N ASN A 527 15.29 14.07 26.16
CA ASN A 527 15.52 13.87 24.73
C ASN A 527 15.13 12.47 24.28
N GLY A 528 14.84 12.31 23.00
CA GLY A 528 14.46 11.06 22.35
C GLY A 528 12.96 10.96 22.12
N TRP A 529 12.44 9.75 21.93
CA TRP A 529 11.04 9.53 21.55
C TRP A 529 10.47 8.27 22.21
N TYR A 530 9.14 8.15 22.25
CA TYR A 530 8.49 6.91 22.64
C TYR A 530 7.09 6.79 22.05
N ILE A 531 6.62 5.54 21.91
CA ILE A 531 5.27 5.20 21.48
C ILE A 531 4.52 4.60 22.67
N THR A 532 3.38 5.22 23.01
CA THR A 532 2.50 4.80 24.09
C THR A 532 1.10 4.48 23.59
N MET A 533 0.50 3.45 24.18
CA MET A 533 -0.88 3.04 24.06
C MET A 533 -1.56 3.46 25.38
N ASP A 534 -2.32 4.56 25.36
CA ASP A 534 -2.82 5.20 26.58
C ASP A 534 -4.35 5.24 26.60
N ASP A 535 -4.92 4.51 27.55
CA ASP A 535 -6.34 4.55 27.89
C ASP A 535 -6.60 5.12 29.30
N ARG A 536 -5.59 5.72 29.95
CA ARG A 536 -5.79 6.32 31.29
C ARG A 536 -6.88 7.39 31.24
N GLY A 537 -7.90 7.21 32.07
CA GLY A 537 -8.99 8.16 32.16
C GLY A 537 -9.85 8.24 30.89
N GLY A 538 -9.85 7.19 30.06
CA GLY A 538 -10.58 7.16 28.78
C GLY A 538 -9.94 8.05 27.73
N ALA A 539 -8.60 8.12 27.72
CA ALA A 539 -7.86 8.97 26.80
C ALA A 539 -8.03 8.54 25.33
N ASN A 540 -8.35 7.27 25.09
CA ASN A 540 -8.59 6.66 23.77
C ASN A 540 -7.48 7.01 22.76
N LYS A 541 -6.22 6.78 23.17
CA LYS A 541 -5.02 6.99 22.35
C LYS A 541 -4.32 5.66 22.10
N PRO A 542 -4.80 4.85 21.14
CA PRO A 542 -4.15 3.56 20.83
C PRO A 542 -2.72 3.74 20.33
N VAL A 543 -2.42 4.86 19.67
CA VAL A 543 -1.04 5.25 19.32
C VAL A 543 -0.87 6.73 19.66
N ALA A 544 0.03 7.02 20.58
CA ALA A 544 0.53 8.37 20.83
C ALA A 544 2.05 8.37 20.87
N VAL A 545 2.65 9.39 20.26
CA VAL A 545 4.09 9.53 20.13
C VAL A 545 4.51 10.87 20.72
N MET A 546 5.48 10.83 21.61
CA MET A 546 6.11 12.02 22.17
C MET A 546 7.59 12.02 21.79
N VAL A 547 8.10 13.18 21.39
CA VAL A 547 9.50 13.42 21.00
C VAL A 547 10.20 14.25 22.09
N ASP A 548 11.29 14.97 21.79
CA ASP A 548 12.01 15.76 22.78
C ASP A 548 11.08 16.67 23.60
N GLY A 549 11.37 16.80 24.89
CA GLY A 549 10.58 17.61 25.81
C GLY A 549 9.40 16.85 26.41
N GLY A 550 8.61 17.55 27.22
CA GLY A 550 7.42 17.01 27.88
C GLY A 550 6.18 17.84 27.58
N GLY A 551 5.06 17.16 27.29
CA GLY A 551 3.73 17.76 27.18
C GLY A 551 3.24 18.08 25.77
N SER A 552 4.00 17.69 24.73
CA SER A 552 3.60 17.77 23.33
C SER A 552 3.65 16.39 22.67
N LEU A 553 2.58 15.96 22.02
CA LEU A 553 2.52 14.67 21.32
C LEU A 553 1.69 14.74 20.04
N PHE A 554 1.85 13.76 19.18
CA PHE A 554 0.88 13.44 18.12
C PHE A 554 0.28 12.05 18.38
N CYS A 555 -1.00 11.87 18.06
CA CYS A 555 -1.70 10.62 18.34
C CYS A 555 -2.87 10.39 17.39
N THR A 556 -3.36 9.16 17.32
CA THR A 556 -4.70 8.89 16.79
C THR A 556 -5.70 8.76 17.94
N LYS A 557 -6.97 9.10 17.67
CA LYS A 557 -8.07 9.04 18.63
C LYS A 557 -9.07 7.98 18.21
N ALA A 558 -9.03 6.83 18.87
CA ALA A 558 -9.96 5.72 18.66
C ALA A 558 -10.06 4.90 19.94
N ASP A 559 -11.11 4.07 20.04
CA ASP A 559 -11.16 3.08 21.11
C ASP A 559 -9.95 2.15 21.01
N LEU A 560 -9.26 1.94 22.14
CA LEU A 560 -7.99 1.23 22.14
C LEU A 560 -8.18 -0.26 21.82
N HIS A 561 -9.30 -0.84 22.25
CA HIS A 561 -9.61 -2.26 22.05
C HIS A 561 -10.23 -2.52 20.68
N GLU A 562 -10.88 -1.55 20.06
CA GLU A 562 -11.24 -1.61 18.64
C GLU A 562 -10.00 -1.46 17.74
N PHE A 563 -9.06 -0.59 18.12
CA PHE A 563 -7.81 -0.43 17.38
C PHE A 563 -6.94 -1.69 17.48
N TYR A 564 -6.83 -2.26 18.68
CA TYR A 564 -6.16 -3.53 18.99
C TYR A 564 -7.14 -4.57 19.56
N PRO A 565 -7.89 -5.28 18.69
CA PRO A 565 -8.75 -6.37 19.12
C PRO A 565 -7.96 -7.47 19.85
N GLU A 566 -8.61 -8.18 20.76
CA GLU A 566 -7.92 -9.21 21.53
C GLU A 566 -7.48 -10.37 20.64
N ASN A 567 -6.21 -10.75 20.75
CA ASN A 567 -5.60 -11.84 20.00
C ASN A 567 -5.59 -11.66 18.47
N GLU A 568 -5.79 -10.44 17.98
CA GLU A 568 -5.63 -10.10 16.57
C GLU A 568 -4.34 -9.30 16.33
N TRP A 569 -3.69 -9.56 15.20
CA TRP A 569 -2.49 -8.85 14.78
C TRP A 569 -2.86 -7.50 14.16
N VAL A 570 -2.17 -6.44 14.60
CA VAL A 570 -2.27 -5.10 14.05
C VAL A 570 -0.88 -4.62 13.70
N HIS A 571 -0.69 -4.19 12.45
CA HIS A 571 0.51 -3.51 12.00
C HIS A 571 0.39 -2.02 12.26
N VAL A 572 1.38 -1.46 12.95
CA VAL A 572 1.44 -0.03 13.23
C VAL A 572 2.71 0.53 12.65
N VAL A 573 2.56 1.63 11.90
CA VAL A 573 3.69 2.45 11.50
C VAL A 573 3.45 3.89 11.92
N ILE A 574 4.46 4.51 12.51
CA ILE A 574 4.49 5.95 12.75
C ILE A 574 5.60 6.58 11.92
N SER A 575 5.44 7.85 11.57
CA SER A 575 6.53 8.67 11.06
C SER A 575 6.51 10.07 11.65
N PHE A 576 7.68 10.68 11.82
CA PHE A 576 7.87 12.02 12.33
C PHE A 576 9.11 12.69 11.75
N SER A 577 8.92 13.88 11.20
CA SER A 577 10.00 14.69 10.63
C SER A 577 10.39 15.82 11.59
N SER A 578 11.60 15.78 12.17
CA SER A 578 12.10 16.89 12.99
C SER A 578 12.31 18.17 12.17
N ALA A 579 12.54 18.05 10.86
CA ALA A 579 12.72 19.20 9.99
C ALA A 579 11.43 20.01 9.76
N THR A 580 10.29 19.33 9.68
CA THR A 580 9.00 19.94 9.30
C THR A 580 7.96 19.94 10.42
N GLY A 581 8.08 19.04 11.39
CA GLY A 581 7.06 18.73 12.39
C GLY A 581 5.91 17.88 11.86
N GLU A 582 5.97 17.42 10.59
CA GLU A 582 4.96 16.54 10.01
C GLU A 582 5.03 15.13 10.62
N ALA A 583 3.86 14.53 10.82
CA ALA A 583 3.73 13.21 11.42
C ALA A 583 2.62 12.40 10.76
N ALA A 584 2.79 11.08 10.71
CA ALA A 584 1.76 10.15 10.24
C ALA A 584 1.66 8.93 11.18
N ILE A 585 0.47 8.33 11.21
CA ILE A 585 0.19 7.07 11.90
C ILE A 585 -0.59 6.19 10.93
N TYR A 586 -0.23 4.92 10.84
CA TYR A 586 -0.89 3.94 10.00
C TYR A 586 -1.31 2.72 10.82
N ARG A 587 -2.45 2.15 10.47
CA ARG A 587 -2.95 0.87 10.97
C ARG A 587 -3.14 -0.04 9.77
N ASN A 588 -2.46 -1.18 9.73
CA ASN A 588 -2.59 -2.18 8.67
C ASN A 588 -2.41 -1.57 7.26
N GLY A 589 -1.37 -0.74 7.08
CA GLY A 589 -1.13 -0.03 5.82
C GLY A 589 -1.98 1.24 5.63
N VAL A 590 -3.09 1.40 6.36
CA VAL A 590 -4.06 2.49 6.14
C VAL A 590 -3.75 3.71 7.02
N PRO A 591 -3.62 4.93 6.46
CA PRO A 591 -3.38 6.13 7.24
C PRO A 591 -4.52 6.40 8.22
N GLN A 592 -4.16 6.86 9.43
CA GLN A 592 -5.08 7.24 10.50
C GLN A 592 -5.12 8.75 10.63
N GLU A 593 -6.23 9.29 11.14
CA GLU A 593 -6.28 10.71 11.51
C GLU A 593 -5.26 11.00 12.62
N VAL A 594 -4.45 12.04 12.43
CA VAL A 594 -3.43 12.49 13.38
C VAL A 594 -3.89 13.75 14.11
N VAL A 595 -3.96 13.66 15.43
CA VAL A 595 -4.28 14.75 16.36
C VAL A 595 -3.02 15.16 17.10
N PHE A 596 -2.67 16.44 17.00
CA PHE A 596 -1.59 17.04 17.77
C PHE A 596 -2.11 17.62 19.10
N GLU A 597 -1.52 17.18 20.22
CA GLU A 597 -1.71 17.81 21.52
C GLU A 597 -0.43 18.57 21.86
N GLY A 598 -0.38 19.86 21.55
CA GLY A 598 0.84 20.68 21.63
C GLY A 598 1.58 20.74 20.29
N THR A 599 2.87 21.08 20.35
CA THR A 599 3.74 21.14 19.17
C THR A 599 4.97 20.30 19.45
N PRO A 600 5.03 19.06 18.93
CA PRO A 600 6.25 18.24 18.95
C PRO A 600 7.42 19.03 18.36
N GLU A 601 8.58 19.01 19.02
CA GLU A 601 9.75 19.78 18.59
C GLU A 601 10.61 18.96 17.61
N SER A 602 11.62 18.27 18.12
CA SER A 602 12.59 17.49 17.36
C SER A 602 12.90 16.19 18.09
N ILE A 603 13.72 15.34 17.46
CA ILE A 603 14.37 14.20 18.11
C ILE A 603 15.86 14.50 18.20
N THR A 604 16.40 14.57 19.43
CA THR A 604 17.82 14.78 19.68
C THR A 604 18.49 13.46 19.98
N ALA A 605 19.33 12.99 19.06
CA ALA A 605 20.04 11.73 19.21
C ALA A 605 21.00 11.70 20.41
N SER A 606 21.08 10.56 21.07
CA SER A 606 21.91 10.32 22.26
C SER A 606 22.23 8.82 22.44
N ASP A 607 23.13 8.47 23.36
CA ASP A 607 23.56 7.07 23.57
C ASP A 607 22.59 6.24 24.46
N ILE A 608 21.31 6.61 24.52
CA ILE A 608 20.32 5.97 25.40
C ILE A 608 19.92 4.59 24.90
N VAL A 609 19.42 3.78 25.83
CA VAL A 609 18.87 2.44 25.57
C VAL A 609 17.45 2.58 25.04
N THR A 610 17.15 1.87 23.96
CA THR A 610 15.79 1.72 23.44
C THR A 610 15.19 0.43 23.98
N TYR A 611 14.01 0.52 24.59
CA TYR A 611 13.29 -0.61 25.17
C TYR A 611 12.02 -0.93 24.39
N LEU A 612 11.65 -2.21 24.38
CA LEU A 612 10.39 -2.70 23.83
C LEU A 612 9.47 -3.11 24.98
N GLY A 613 8.21 -2.68 24.91
CA GLY A 613 7.14 -3.16 25.80
C GLY A 613 7.05 -2.47 27.16
N TYR A 614 7.93 -1.52 27.53
CA TYR A 614 7.87 -0.83 28.84
C TYR A 614 8.71 0.46 28.91
N THR A 615 8.57 1.22 30.01
CA THR A 615 9.24 2.52 30.24
C THR A 615 10.71 2.46 30.71
N GLY A 616 11.39 1.32 30.60
CA GLY A 616 12.73 1.13 31.16
C GLY A 616 12.76 0.72 32.65
N PRO A 617 13.94 0.34 33.16
CA PRO A 617 14.11 -0.37 34.43
C PRO A 617 13.82 0.47 35.69
N GLY A 618 14.02 1.79 35.65
CA GLY A 618 13.85 2.66 36.81
C GLY A 618 12.40 2.79 37.25
N TRP A 619 11.47 2.90 36.31
CA TRP A 619 10.03 2.88 36.61
C TRP A 619 9.46 1.46 36.58
N SER A 620 9.89 0.64 35.61
CA SER A 620 9.33 -0.69 35.36
C SER A 620 7.78 -0.68 35.34
N SER A 621 7.19 0.40 34.84
CA SER A 621 5.75 0.63 34.79
C SER A 621 5.26 0.60 33.33
N ALA A 622 3.96 0.46 33.13
CA ALA A 622 3.33 0.45 31.79
C ALA A 622 3.85 -0.66 30.85
N VAL A 623 4.01 -1.88 31.39
CA VAL A 623 4.39 -3.06 30.59
C VAL A 623 3.21 -3.48 29.71
N ALA A 624 3.40 -3.50 28.40
CA ALA A 624 2.37 -3.92 27.45
C ALA A 624 2.24 -5.46 27.44
N PRO A 625 1.03 -6.03 27.71
CA PRO A 625 0.78 -7.44 27.51
C PRO A 625 0.38 -7.69 26.06
N GLY A 626 1.32 -8.25 25.31
CA GLY A 626 1.09 -8.59 23.92
C GLY A 626 2.29 -9.26 23.28
N VAL A 627 2.06 -9.68 22.05
CA VAL A 627 3.08 -10.27 21.19
C VAL A 627 3.54 -9.21 20.20
N PHE A 628 4.86 -9.06 20.06
CA PHE A 628 5.50 -8.17 19.09
C PHE A 628 6.20 -8.99 18.02
N ASP A 629 6.11 -8.53 16.78
CA ASP A 629 6.73 -9.16 15.62
C ASP A 629 7.18 -8.09 14.61
N GLU A 630 8.15 -8.42 13.78
CA GLU A 630 8.67 -7.59 12.67
C GLU A 630 8.84 -6.11 13.06
N VAL A 631 9.54 -5.87 14.18
CA VAL A 631 9.81 -4.53 14.71
C VAL A 631 10.92 -3.91 13.87
N ALA A 632 10.76 -2.66 13.43
CA ALA A 632 11.78 -1.96 12.65
C ALA A 632 11.82 -0.46 12.97
N ILE A 633 13.02 0.12 12.91
CA ILE A 633 13.27 1.55 13.00
C ILE A 633 13.96 2.00 11.71
N TYR A 634 13.52 3.12 11.16
CA TYR A 634 14.08 3.74 9.96
C TYR A 634 14.48 5.17 10.26
N SER A 635 15.60 5.63 9.70
CA SER A 635 16.06 7.02 9.74
C SER A 635 15.54 7.86 8.57
N SER A 636 14.38 7.50 8.02
CA SER A 636 13.62 8.37 7.11
C SER A 636 12.10 8.22 7.30
N ILE A 637 11.33 9.06 6.59
CA ILE A 637 9.87 9.04 6.57
C ILE A 637 9.38 8.04 5.51
N LEU A 638 8.74 6.96 5.95
CA LEU A 638 8.11 5.98 5.06
C LEU A 638 6.90 6.59 4.35
N THR A 639 6.80 6.33 3.05
CA THR A 639 5.65 6.69 2.22
C THR A 639 4.47 5.73 2.44
N PRO A 640 3.22 6.13 2.13
CA PRO A 640 2.07 5.23 2.23
C PRO A 640 2.25 3.90 1.50
N ASP A 641 2.88 3.89 0.32
CA ASP A 641 3.13 2.67 -0.46
C ASP A 641 4.15 1.75 0.22
N GLU A 642 5.22 2.30 0.80
CA GLU A 642 6.21 1.53 1.57
C GLU A 642 5.58 0.96 2.84
N VAL A 643 4.75 1.74 3.54
CA VAL A 643 3.99 1.25 4.70
C VAL A 643 3.05 0.12 4.28
N MET A 644 2.34 0.27 3.17
CA MET A 644 1.47 -0.75 2.63
C MET A 644 2.25 -1.99 2.18
N ALA A 645 3.47 -1.83 1.65
CA ALA A 645 4.35 -2.93 1.31
C ALA A 645 4.78 -3.72 2.55
N LEU A 646 5.19 -3.04 3.64
CA LEU A 646 5.50 -3.68 4.92
C LEU A 646 4.30 -4.48 5.47
N TYR A 647 3.10 -3.92 5.37
CA TYR A 647 1.87 -4.60 5.78
C TYR A 647 1.58 -5.85 4.92
N ARG A 648 1.75 -5.74 3.60
CA ARG A 648 1.52 -6.85 2.67
C ARG A 648 2.53 -7.98 2.83
N ASP A 649 3.80 -7.64 2.98
CA ASP A 649 4.90 -8.60 3.08
C ASP A 649 4.71 -9.54 4.28
N ALA A 650 4.38 -9.01 5.45
CA ALA A 650 4.18 -9.83 6.66
C ALA A 650 2.95 -10.76 6.59
N SER A 651 2.00 -10.52 5.67
CA SER A 651 0.90 -11.45 5.41
C SER A 651 1.19 -12.45 4.28
N LEU A 652 2.25 -12.24 3.51
CA LEU A 652 2.66 -13.11 2.41
C LEU A 652 3.44 -14.29 2.97
N VAL A 653 2.77 -15.43 3.11
CA VAL A 653 3.36 -16.63 3.71
C VAL A 653 4.00 -17.57 2.69
N GLY A 654 3.72 -17.38 1.39
CA GLY A 654 4.36 -18.12 0.32
C GLY A 654 4.42 -17.33 -0.99
N TYR A 655 5.56 -17.35 -1.66
CA TYR A 655 5.77 -16.69 -2.95
C TYR A 655 6.68 -17.51 -3.86
N TRP A 656 6.21 -17.78 -5.07
CA TRP A 656 6.97 -18.46 -6.13
C TRP A 656 6.85 -17.64 -7.42
N SER A 657 7.93 -16.92 -7.72
CA SER A 657 8.10 -16.15 -8.96
C SER A 657 8.42 -17.03 -10.16
N PHE A 658 9.13 -18.14 -9.94
CA PHE A 658 9.67 -19.00 -10.98
C PHE A 658 10.57 -18.29 -12.00
N ASP A 659 11.27 -17.23 -11.59
CA ASP A 659 12.14 -16.44 -12.44
C ASP A 659 13.50 -17.13 -12.72
N GLY A 660 13.43 -18.33 -13.31
CA GLY A 660 14.58 -19.18 -13.63
C GLY A 660 15.02 -20.11 -12.51
N THR A 661 14.37 -20.06 -11.34
CA THR A 661 14.56 -21.00 -10.23
C THR A 661 13.24 -21.58 -9.74
N LEU A 662 13.28 -22.64 -8.93
CA LEU A 662 12.06 -23.26 -8.38
C LEU A 662 11.57 -22.58 -7.09
N ASP A 663 12.28 -21.56 -6.60
CA ASP A 663 11.89 -20.76 -5.43
C ASP A 663 11.54 -21.63 -4.20
N GLY A 664 12.37 -22.65 -3.95
CA GLY A 664 12.17 -23.60 -2.85
C GLY A 664 11.15 -24.72 -3.12
N ALA A 665 10.44 -24.70 -4.26
CA ALA A 665 9.57 -25.80 -4.66
C ALA A 665 10.36 -27.04 -5.08
N GLU A 666 9.81 -28.22 -4.83
CA GLU A 666 10.41 -29.51 -5.17
C GLU A 666 9.73 -30.14 -6.39
N VAL A 667 10.53 -30.65 -7.33
CA VAL A 667 10.02 -31.44 -8.46
C VAL A 667 9.55 -32.80 -7.99
N VAL A 668 8.26 -33.09 -8.16
CA VAL A 668 7.67 -34.38 -7.80
C VAL A 668 7.55 -35.27 -9.03
N HIS A 669 7.15 -34.70 -10.16
CA HIS A 669 6.97 -35.39 -11.42
C HIS A 669 7.46 -34.54 -12.57
N GLY A 670 8.34 -35.10 -13.41
CA GLY A 670 8.80 -34.50 -14.66
C GLY A 670 9.53 -33.16 -14.47
N GLU A 671 10.73 -33.01 -15.03
CA GLU A 671 11.40 -31.70 -14.97
C GLU A 671 10.58 -30.64 -15.73
N PRO A 672 10.10 -29.58 -15.06
CA PRO A 672 9.36 -28.53 -15.72
C PRO A 672 10.31 -27.58 -16.48
N PRO A 673 9.97 -27.15 -17.70
CA PRO A 673 10.73 -26.09 -18.37
C PRO A 673 10.41 -24.73 -17.75
N PHE A 674 11.39 -23.84 -17.74
CA PHE A 674 11.13 -22.41 -17.62
C PHE A 674 10.74 -21.82 -18.97
N VAL A 675 9.74 -20.96 -18.98
CA VAL A 675 9.22 -20.27 -20.18
C VAL A 675 9.19 -18.76 -19.93
N GLN A 676 8.81 -17.96 -20.92
CA GLN A 676 8.61 -16.52 -20.71
C GLN A 676 7.34 -16.29 -19.88
N GLY A 677 7.49 -15.61 -18.75
CA GLY A 677 6.45 -15.27 -17.79
C GLY A 677 5.68 -14.00 -18.11
N VAL A 678 4.77 -13.63 -17.21
CA VAL A 678 4.20 -12.27 -17.15
C VAL A 678 5.26 -11.29 -16.64
N SER A 679 6.13 -11.75 -15.75
CA SER A 679 7.33 -11.06 -15.28
C SER A 679 8.49 -12.05 -15.36
N GLY A 680 9.60 -11.68 -16.03
CA GLY A 680 10.75 -12.57 -16.15
C GLY A 680 10.42 -13.95 -16.76
N ARG A 681 10.68 -15.01 -16.01
CA ARG A 681 10.42 -16.41 -16.37
C ARG A 681 9.27 -17.00 -15.54
N ALA A 682 8.60 -17.99 -16.13
CA ALA A 682 7.51 -18.73 -15.52
C ALA A 682 7.77 -20.25 -15.57
N ILE A 683 6.97 -21.02 -14.83
CA ILE A 683 7.07 -22.48 -14.82
C ILE A 683 6.07 -23.13 -15.79
N GLY A 684 6.55 -24.04 -16.62
CA GLY A 684 5.72 -24.83 -17.52
C GLY A 684 5.21 -26.11 -16.87
N LEU A 685 3.90 -26.20 -16.65
CA LEU A 685 3.24 -27.43 -16.19
C LEU A 685 2.57 -28.09 -17.40
N GLY A 686 3.10 -29.25 -17.80
CA GLY A 686 2.53 -30.08 -18.86
C GLY A 686 1.71 -31.22 -18.27
N THR A 687 1.39 -32.22 -19.10
CA THR A 687 0.56 -33.36 -18.69
C THR A 687 1.28 -34.37 -17.77
N GLN A 688 2.54 -34.12 -17.36
CA GLN A 688 3.33 -34.98 -16.46
C GLN A 688 4.28 -34.18 -15.57
N GLN A 689 4.02 -32.88 -15.39
CA GLN A 689 4.81 -31.99 -14.54
C GLN A 689 4.03 -31.67 -13.27
N GLY A 690 4.67 -31.80 -12.12
CA GLY A 690 4.06 -31.50 -10.83
C GLY A 690 5.10 -31.08 -9.81
N LEU A 691 4.80 -30.01 -9.08
CA LEU A 691 5.65 -29.47 -8.03
C LEU A 691 5.00 -29.58 -6.66
N ASN A 692 5.84 -29.68 -5.63
CA ASN A 692 5.47 -29.50 -4.23
C ASN A 692 5.96 -28.12 -3.78
N LEU A 693 5.05 -27.24 -3.39
CA LEU A 693 5.36 -25.92 -2.86
C LEU A 693 5.72 -25.94 -1.36
N GLY A 694 5.60 -27.09 -0.70
CA GLY A 694 5.89 -27.27 0.71
C GLY A 694 4.64 -27.47 1.56
N SER A 695 4.84 -27.62 2.87
CA SER A 695 3.80 -28.03 3.82
C SER A 695 3.53 -27.03 4.94
N ASP A 696 3.83 -25.74 4.72
CA ASP A 696 3.62 -24.73 5.75
C ASP A 696 2.14 -24.70 6.17
N PRO A 697 1.82 -24.83 7.48
CA PRO A 697 0.46 -24.71 7.99
C PRO A 697 -0.22 -23.40 7.58
N ALA A 698 0.53 -22.31 7.43
CA ALA A 698 0.01 -21.00 7.03
C ALA A 698 -0.57 -20.98 5.61
N PHE A 699 -0.21 -21.96 4.76
CA PHE A 699 -0.85 -22.15 3.45
C PHE A 699 -2.32 -22.60 3.56
N LYS A 700 -2.80 -22.88 4.77
CA LYS A 700 -4.16 -23.32 5.09
C LYS A 700 -4.73 -22.50 6.25
N SER A 701 -4.33 -21.24 6.37
CA SER A 701 -4.88 -20.33 7.37
C SER A 701 -6.40 -20.19 7.23
N PRO A 702 -7.14 -20.02 8.34
CA PRO A 702 -8.61 -19.89 8.30
C PRO A 702 -9.07 -18.70 7.45
N GLU A 703 -8.25 -17.65 7.42
CA GLU A 703 -8.34 -16.52 6.52
C GLU A 703 -7.24 -16.66 5.47
N ILE A 704 -7.58 -16.62 4.19
CA ILE A 704 -6.59 -16.85 3.13
C ILE A 704 -6.85 -16.01 1.88
N THR A 705 -5.77 -15.68 1.20
CA THR A 705 -5.79 -15.26 -0.20
C THR A 705 -4.75 -16.05 -0.99
N VAL A 706 -5.15 -16.60 -2.13
CA VAL A 706 -4.24 -17.26 -3.07
C VAL A 706 -4.35 -16.53 -4.40
N SER A 707 -3.23 -16.06 -4.94
CA SER A 707 -3.15 -15.33 -6.21
C SER A 707 -2.10 -15.99 -7.12
N TRP A 708 -2.37 -16.06 -8.41
CA TRP A 708 -1.44 -16.62 -9.38
C TRP A 708 -1.74 -16.13 -10.80
N TRP A 709 -0.73 -16.17 -11.66
CA TRP A 709 -0.90 -16.04 -13.10
C TRP A 709 -0.89 -17.41 -13.76
N ILE A 710 -1.75 -17.61 -14.75
CA ILE A 710 -1.86 -18.85 -15.51
C ILE A 710 -2.06 -18.58 -17.00
N ARG A 711 -1.34 -19.34 -17.84
CA ARG A 711 -1.51 -19.35 -19.29
C ARG A 711 -1.67 -20.78 -19.79
N ARG A 712 -2.85 -21.13 -20.29
CA ARG A 712 -3.06 -22.48 -20.83
C ARG A 712 -2.30 -22.69 -22.13
N THR A 713 -1.72 -23.87 -22.31
CA THR A 713 -0.84 -24.19 -23.45
C THR A 713 -1.51 -25.05 -24.52
N GLY A 714 -2.79 -25.36 -24.34
CA GLY A 714 -3.59 -26.09 -25.33
C GLY A 714 -5.07 -26.13 -24.95
N ASP A 715 -5.85 -26.80 -25.79
CA ASP A 715 -7.29 -27.00 -25.56
C ASP A 715 -7.54 -27.90 -24.34
N MET A 716 -8.24 -27.36 -23.35
CA MET A 716 -8.70 -28.10 -22.18
C MET A 716 -10.08 -28.68 -22.51
N GLY A 717 -10.06 -29.79 -23.25
CA GLY A 717 -11.24 -30.36 -23.89
C GLY A 717 -12.35 -30.84 -22.92
N PRO A 718 -13.58 -31.06 -23.43
CA PRO A 718 -14.72 -31.46 -22.61
C PRO A 718 -14.52 -32.87 -22.02
N GLY A 719 -14.95 -33.05 -20.77
CA GLY A 719 -14.96 -34.35 -20.09
C GLY A 719 -13.79 -34.62 -19.14
N ALA A 720 -12.87 -33.67 -18.95
CA ALA A 720 -11.70 -33.81 -18.07
C ALA A 720 -11.74 -32.83 -16.88
N GLU A 721 -11.06 -33.19 -15.81
CA GLU A 721 -10.78 -32.33 -14.64
C GLU A 721 -9.28 -32.04 -14.63
N TYR A 722 -8.94 -30.76 -14.47
CA TYR A 722 -7.56 -30.29 -14.37
C TYR A 722 -7.35 -29.64 -13.01
N MET A 723 -6.22 -29.93 -12.37
CA MET A 723 -5.94 -29.45 -11.01
C MET A 723 -4.89 -28.34 -11.05
N THR A 724 -5.27 -27.15 -10.58
CA THR A 724 -4.33 -26.03 -10.45
C THR A 724 -3.55 -26.14 -9.14
N PHE A 725 -4.27 -26.32 -8.04
CA PHE A 725 -3.70 -26.48 -6.70
C PHE A 725 -4.36 -27.63 -5.96
N TRP A 726 -3.59 -28.33 -5.14
CA TRP A 726 -4.10 -29.24 -4.11
C TRP A 726 -3.39 -28.96 -2.79
N ALA A 727 -4.11 -28.39 -1.84
CA ALA A 727 -3.66 -28.08 -0.50
C ALA A 727 -4.44 -28.91 0.53
N LYS A 728 -4.32 -30.23 0.45
CA LYS A 728 -4.90 -31.22 1.38
C LYS A 728 -3.92 -32.37 1.56
N GLY A 729 -4.21 -33.31 2.47
CA GLY A 729 -3.49 -34.57 2.49
C GLY A 729 -3.55 -35.28 1.13
N SER A 730 -2.46 -35.92 0.72
CA SER A 730 -2.27 -36.51 -0.60
C SER A 730 -3.39 -37.50 -0.94
N GLY A 731 -3.82 -38.32 0.02
CA GLY A 731 -4.95 -39.24 -0.13
C GLY A 731 -6.29 -38.71 0.40
N ASP A 732 -6.36 -37.48 0.91
CA ASP A 732 -7.52 -36.96 1.64
C ASP A 732 -8.35 -35.98 0.81
N TRP A 733 -9.36 -36.53 0.12
CA TRP A 733 -10.33 -35.71 -0.61
C TRP A 733 -11.36 -35.06 0.31
N ALA A 734 -11.65 -35.65 1.48
CA ALA A 734 -12.82 -35.32 2.29
C ALA A 734 -12.54 -34.34 3.44
N GLY A 735 -11.32 -34.33 3.97
CA GLY A 735 -10.93 -33.48 5.10
C GLY A 735 -10.83 -31.99 4.78
N ASN A 736 -10.40 -31.20 5.75
CA ASN A 736 -10.25 -29.76 5.60
C ASN A 736 -9.00 -29.42 4.77
N GLY A 737 -9.02 -28.27 4.11
CA GLY A 737 -7.94 -27.77 3.27
C GLY A 737 -8.51 -26.99 2.09
N TRP A 738 -7.78 -26.85 1.00
CA TRP A 738 -8.38 -26.29 -0.21
C TRP A 738 -7.77 -26.87 -1.47
N PHE A 739 -8.50 -26.81 -2.57
CA PHE A 739 -7.96 -27.15 -3.88
C PHE A 739 -8.73 -26.45 -5.00
N VAL A 740 -8.03 -26.16 -6.09
CA VAL A 740 -8.57 -25.42 -7.22
C VAL A 740 -8.63 -26.33 -8.43
N THR A 741 -9.84 -26.48 -8.97
CA THR A 741 -10.11 -27.31 -10.15
C THR A 741 -10.68 -26.49 -11.29
N LEU A 742 -10.24 -26.86 -12.49
CA LEU A 742 -10.79 -26.43 -13.77
C LEU A 742 -11.59 -27.62 -14.31
N ASP A 743 -12.92 -27.52 -14.33
CA ASP A 743 -13.80 -28.67 -14.57
C ASP A 743 -14.55 -28.56 -15.91
N ALA A 744 -14.10 -29.36 -16.88
CA ALA A 744 -14.75 -29.48 -18.18
C ALA A 744 -15.70 -30.70 -18.25
N ARG A 745 -15.96 -31.41 -17.14
CA ARG A 745 -16.81 -32.62 -17.14
C ARG A 745 -18.29 -32.25 -17.36
N GLY A 746 -18.98 -33.08 -18.15
CA GLY A 746 -20.34 -32.79 -18.66
C GLY A 746 -21.36 -32.42 -17.57
N GLY A 747 -22.11 -31.33 -17.80
CA GLY A 747 -23.02 -30.70 -16.84
C GLY A 747 -23.17 -29.20 -17.17
N THR A 748 -23.50 -28.38 -16.16
CA THR A 748 -23.28 -26.92 -16.24
C THR A 748 -21.77 -26.68 -16.29
N PRO A 749 -21.22 -25.97 -17.30
CA PRO A 749 -19.80 -25.71 -17.37
C PRO A 749 -19.39 -24.73 -16.25
N HIS A 750 -18.27 -25.01 -15.60
CA HIS A 750 -17.71 -24.18 -14.53
C HIS A 750 -16.29 -23.81 -14.90
N ALA A 751 -16.02 -22.51 -14.97
CA ALA A 751 -14.70 -22.01 -15.33
C ALA A 751 -13.68 -22.29 -14.21
N VAL A 752 -14.06 -22.07 -12.96
CA VAL A 752 -13.19 -22.27 -11.79
C VAL A 752 -14.03 -22.83 -10.65
N LYS A 753 -13.47 -23.78 -9.91
CA LYS A 753 -14.01 -24.27 -8.65
C LYS A 753 -12.93 -24.28 -7.58
N VAL A 754 -13.22 -23.66 -6.46
CA VAL A 754 -12.38 -23.72 -5.26
C VAL A 754 -13.14 -24.50 -4.20
N TRP A 755 -12.55 -25.60 -3.77
CA TRP A 755 -13.10 -26.47 -2.74
C TRP A 755 -12.44 -26.15 -1.41
N THR A 756 -13.21 -26.09 -0.34
CA THR A 756 -12.71 -25.91 1.04
C THR A 756 -12.72 -27.21 1.85
N ASP A 757 -13.40 -28.24 1.33
CA ASP A 757 -13.37 -29.61 1.85
C ASP A 757 -13.93 -30.56 0.77
N GLY A 758 -14.41 -31.75 1.14
CA GLY A 758 -15.04 -32.69 0.20
C GLY A 758 -16.50 -32.40 -0.17
N GLN A 759 -17.13 -31.38 0.39
CA GLN A 759 -18.56 -31.08 0.22
C GLN A 759 -18.84 -29.62 -0.18
N ASN A 760 -17.98 -28.70 0.24
CA ASN A 760 -18.19 -27.27 0.12
C ASN A 760 -17.28 -26.68 -0.97
N GLN A 761 -17.86 -25.85 -1.82
CA GLN A 761 -17.15 -25.23 -2.93
C GLN A 761 -17.70 -23.85 -3.30
N PHE A 762 -16.80 -22.99 -3.76
CA PHE A 762 -17.07 -21.74 -4.45
C PHE A 762 -16.80 -21.95 -5.94
N LEU A 763 -17.70 -21.50 -6.81
CA LEU A 763 -17.55 -21.72 -8.24
C LEU A 763 -17.98 -20.54 -9.08
N VAL A 764 -17.35 -20.38 -10.23
CA VAL A 764 -17.75 -19.46 -11.29
C VAL A 764 -18.33 -20.29 -12.43
N GLU A 765 -19.61 -20.06 -12.76
CA GLU A 765 -20.25 -20.70 -13.91
C GLU A 765 -19.76 -20.07 -15.21
N GLY A 766 -19.51 -20.88 -16.23
CA GLY A 766 -19.01 -20.39 -17.51
C GLY A 766 -18.15 -21.41 -18.25
N ASP A 767 -17.84 -21.09 -19.50
CA ASP A 767 -16.91 -21.89 -20.29
C ASP A 767 -15.47 -21.64 -19.82
N LEU A 768 -14.74 -22.73 -19.55
CA LEU A 768 -13.37 -22.68 -19.10
C LEU A 768 -12.45 -21.95 -20.10
N ASN A 769 -12.64 -22.17 -21.41
CA ASN A 769 -11.80 -21.58 -22.44
C ASN A 769 -12.08 -20.08 -22.66
N ASP A 770 -13.27 -19.61 -22.27
CA ASP A 770 -13.59 -18.18 -22.25
C ASP A 770 -12.95 -17.51 -21.01
N PHE A 771 -12.93 -18.21 -19.88
CA PHE A 771 -12.26 -17.73 -18.67
C PHE A 771 -10.74 -17.72 -18.82
N TYR A 772 -10.18 -18.76 -19.42
CA TYR A 772 -8.76 -18.91 -19.72
C TYR A 772 -8.56 -19.02 -21.23
N PRO A 773 -8.35 -17.91 -21.96
CA PRO A 773 -8.05 -17.98 -23.39
C PRO A 773 -6.72 -18.69 -23.68
N GLU A 774 -6.61 -19.37 -24.83
CA GLU A 774 -5.40 -20.11 -25.18
C GLU A 774 -4.21 -19.18 -25.39
N GLY A 775 -3.09 -19.45 -24.71
CA GLY A 775 -1.88 -18.66 -24.88
C GLY A 775 -1.95 -17.24 -24.33
N GLU A 776 -2.98 -16.90 -23.56
CA GLU A 776 -3.07 -15.62 -22.85
C GLU A 776 -2.81 -15.84 -21.36
N TRP A 777 -2.04 -14.93 -20.75
CA TRP A 777 -1.87 -14.88 -19.30
C TRP A 777 -3.14 -14.30 -18.68
N VAL A 778 -3.64 -14.97 -17.65
CA VAL A 778 -4.79 -14.54 -16.84
C VAL A 778 -4.36 -14.55 -15.38
N HIS A 779 -4.58 -13.45 -14.69
CA HIS A 779 -4.43 -13.40 -13.23
C HIS A 779 -5.69 -13.94 -12.58
N VAL A 780 -5.52 -14.83 -11.60
CA VAL A 780 -6.63 -15.36 -10.80
C VAL A 780 -6.28 -15.19 -9.34
N ALA A 781 -7.29 -14.80 -8.56
CA ALA A 781 -7.18 -14.82 -7.11
C ALA A 781 -8.41 -15.46 -6.47
N PHE A 782 -8.22 -16.07 -5.31
CA PHE A 782 -9.25 -16.60 -4.45
C PHE A 782 -9.04 -16.07 -3.03
N THR A 783 -10.09 -15.58 -2.40
CA THR A 783 -10.09 -15.26 -0.97
C THR A 783 -11.11 -16.10 -0.23
N PHE A 784 -10.84 -16.43 1.04
CA PHE A 784 -11.80 -17.09 1.91
C PHE A 784 -11.63 -16.69 3.36
N SER A 785 -12.76 -16.49 4.03
CA SER A 785 -12.85 -16.26 5.47
C SER A 785 -13.62 -17.38 6.15
N SER A 786 -13.01 -18.01 7.16
CA SER A 786 -13.71 -19.00 7.99
C SER A 786 -14.69 -18.32 8.94
N GLU A 787 -14.41 -17.07 9.36
CA GLU A 787 -15.28 -16.29 10.22
C GLU A 787 -16.61 -15.93 9.53
N THR A 788 -16.54 -15.39 8.32
CA THR A 788 -17.74 -14.95 7.58
C THR A 788 -18.31 -16.03 6.67
N GLN A 789 -17.54 -17.10 6.42
CA GLN A 789 -17.83 -18.15 5.43
C GLN A 789 -17.94 -17.63 3.99
N GLU A 790 -17.43 -16.42 3.74
CA GLU A 790 -17.40 -15.80 2.42
C GLU A 790 -16.16 -16.24 1.64
N GLY A 791 -16.35 -16.49 0.34
CA GLY A 791 -15.25 -16.77 -0.58
C GLY A 791 -15.46 -16.04 -1.90
N LYS A 792 -14.41 -15.34 -2.35
CA LYS A 792 -14.43 -14.55 -3.59
C LYS A 792 -13.42 -15.11 -4.59
N ILE A 793 -13.71 -14.95 -5.88
CA ILE A 793 -12.85 -15.38 -6.99
C ILE A 793 -12.73 -14.20 -7.95
N TYR A 794 -11.51 -13.89 -8.36
CA TYR A 794 -11.19 -12.77 -9.23
C TYR A 794 -10.53 -13.26 -10.51
N LYS A 795 -10.80 -12.56 -11.60
CA LYS A 795 -10.11 -12.70 -12.89
C LYS A 795 -9.55 -11.34 -13.27
N ASP A 796 -8.25 -11.25 -13.49
CA ASP A 796 -7.56 -10.01 -13.88
C ASP A 796 -7.89 -8.84 -12.94
N GLY A 797 -7.99 -9.14 -11.64
CA GLY A 797 -8.33 -8.17 -10.60
C GLY A 797 -9.84 -7.92 -10.43
N VAL A 798 -10.67 -8.46 -11.31
CA VAL A 798 -12.13 -8.23 -11.31
C VAL A 798 -12.86 -9.36 -10.57
N LEU A 799 -13.66 -9.02 -9.57
CA LEU A 799 -14.53 -9.96 -8.85
C LEU A 799 -15.52 -10.65 -9.80
N GLN A 800 -15.62 -11.97 -9.69
CA GLN A 800 -16.53 -12.80 -10.49
C GLN A 800 -17.85 -13.08 -9.75
N ASP A 801 -18.91 -13.47 -10.48
CA ASP A 801 -20.15 -13.95 -9.87
C ASP A 801 -19.93 -15.35 -9.26
N VAL A 802 -19.56 -15.39 -7.98
CA VAL A 802 -19.24 -16.61 -7.25
C VAL A 802 -20.50 -17.25 -6.68
N LYS A 803 -20.72 -18.53 -6.98
CA LYS A 803 -21.75 -19.35 -6.34
C LYS A 803 -21.14 -20.19 -5.24
N LEU A 804 -21.73 -20.10 -4.05
CA LEU A 804 -21.43 -21.02 -2.96
C LEU A 804 -22.35 -22.25 -3.04
N SER A 805 -21.76 -23.43 -2.92
CA SER A 805 -22.46 -24.69 -2.71
C SER A 805 -21.99 -25.30 -1.39
N GLY A 806 -22.87 -25.32 -0.40
CA GLY A 806 -22.62 -25.89 0.92
C GLY A 806 -22.49 -24.82 2.02
N THR A 807 -21.83 -25.18 3.12
CA THR A 807 -21.59 -24.35 4.31
C THR A 807 -20.15 -24.59 4.79
N PRO A 808 -19.16 -23.91 4.18
CA PRO A 808 -17.75 -24.10 4.52
C PRO A 808 -17.48 -23.61 5.95
N GLU A 809 -16.80 -24.44 6.76
CA GLU A 809 -16.47 -24.07 8.14
C GLU A 809 -15.02 -23.60 8.27
N THR A 810 -14.06 -24.34 7.71
CA THR A 810 -12.64 -23.99 7.77
C THR A 810 -11.83 -24.75 6.74
N ILE A 811 -10.73 -24.14 6.29
CA ILE A 811 -9.71 -24.78 5.47
C ILE A 811 -8.47 -25.20 6.28
N THR A 812 -8.48 -25.00 7.60
CA THR A 812 -7.33 -25.28 8.46
C THR A 812 -6.92 -26.74 8.41
N ALA A 813 -5.62 -26.95 8.23
CA ALA A 813 -5.00 -28.27 8.16
C ALA A 813 -5.37 -29.11 9.39
N ARG A 814 -5.62 -30.40 9.18
CA ARG A 814 -5.82 -31.32 10.30
C ARG A 814 -4.46 -31.72 10.88
N GLU A 815 -4.36 -31.72 12.22
CA GLU A 815 -3.16 -32.18 12.93
C GLU A 815 -2.80 -33.65 12.63
N ASP A 816 -3.77 -34.47 12.21
CA ASP A 816 -3.60 -35.91 11.96
C ASP A 816 -3.43 -36.29 10.49
N ALA A 817 -3.24 -35.32 9.58
CA ALA A 817 -3.01 -35.59 8.16
C ALA A 817 -1.64 -36.25 7.91
N GLU A 818 -1.58 -37.23 7.00
CA GLU A 818 -0.34 -37.96 6.67
C GLU A 818 0.71 -37.06 6.00
N ASP A 819 0.26 -36.05 5.25
CA ASP A 819 1.04 -34.93 4.73
C ASP A 819 0.12 -33.69 4.60
N ASN A 820 0.70 -32.50 4.58
CA ASN A 820 -0.02 -31.22 4.49
C ASN A 820 0.58 -30.31 3.42
N ASN A 821 1.10 -30.91 2.35
CA ASN A 821 1.74 -30.18 1.27
C ASN A 821 0.74 -29.36 0.43
N VAL A 822 1.27 -28.47 -0.38
CA VAL A 822 0.56 -27.81 -1.48
C VAL A 822 1.20 -28.27 -2.79
N TRP A 823 0.44 -28.96 -3.63
CA TRP A 823 0.90 -29.38 -4.95
C TRP A 823 0.29 -28.52 -6.05
N ILE A 824 1.05 -28.31 -7.12
CA ILE A 824 0.58 -27.64 -8.33
C ILE A 824 0.84 -28.49 -9.58
N GLY A 825 0.01 -28.30 -10.59
CA GLY A 825 0.12 -29.00 -11.88
C GLY A 825 -0.56 -30.37 -11.93
N PHE A 826 -0.96 -30.90 -10.77
CA PHE A 826 -1.68 -32.17 -10.61
C PHE A 826 -2.32 -32.22 -9.21
N ASN A 827 -3.08 -33.27 -8.92
CA ASN A 827 -3.70 -33.41 -7.60
C ASN A 827 -2.72 -33.78 -6.48
N SER A 828 -2.14 -34.97 -6.48
CA SER A 828 -1.19 -35.34 -5.43
C SER A 828 -0.44 -36.62 -5.81
N PRO A 829 0.66 -36.96 -5.11
CA PRO A 829 1.36 -38.22 -5.34
C PRO A 829 0.48 -39.48 -5.18
N ALA A 830 -0.52 -39.46 -4.29
CA ALA A 830 -1.36 -40.63 -4.03
C ALA A 830 -2.40 -40.87 -5.13
N TRP A 831 -2.97 -39.80 -5.71
CA TRP A 831 -3.94 -39.91 -6.79
C TRP A 831 -3.29 -39.90 -8.18
N ASN A 832 -2.27 -39.06 -8.34
CA ASN A 832 -1.42 -38.95 -9.52
C ASN A 832 -2.21 -38.80 -10.84
N SER A 833 -3.14 -37.85 -10.86
CA SER A 833 -4.06 -37.59 -11.97
C SER A 833 -4.40 -36.11 -12.10
N ALA A 834 -5.32 -35.75 -13.01
CA ALA A 834 -5.81 -34.38 -13.20
C ALA A 834 -4.70 -33.35 -13.51
N TRP A 835 -3.80 -33.72 -14.42
CA TRP A 835 -2.66 -32.90 -14.83
C TRP A 835 -3.08 -31.62 -15.54
N LEU A 836 -2.51 -30.49 -15.17
CA LEU A 836 -2.77 -29.18 -15.75
C LEU A 836 -1.81 -28.87 -16.91
N PRO A 837 -2.29 -28.75 -18.16
CA PRO A 837 -1.48 -28.30 -19.29
C PRO A 837 -1.48 -26.76 -19.34
N ALA A 838 -0.75 -26.11 -18.44
CA ALA A 838 -0.64 -24.66 -18.37
C ALA A 838 0.73 -24.20 -17.85
N GLU A 839 1.09 -22.98 -18.17
CA GLU A 839 2.21 -22.29 -17.55
C GLU A 839 1.68 -21.47 -16.39
N MET A 840 2.45 -21.38 -15.30
CA MET A 840 2.10 -20.65 -14.10
C MET A 840 3.23 -19.70 -13.71
N ASP A 841 2.85 -18.58 -13.13
CA ASP A 841 3.77 -17.52 -12.75
C ASP A 841 3.25 -16.81 -11.49
N GLU A 842 4.16 -16.17 -10.77
CA GLU A 842 3.81 -15.19 -9.74
C GLU A 842 2.80 -15.71 -8.67
N ILE A 843 2.98 -16.95 -8.20
CA ILE A 843 2.10 -17.60 -7.22
C ILE A 843 2.33 -16.98 -5.83
N ARG A 844 1.26 -16.54 -5.18
CA ARG A 844 1.27 -15.93 -3.85
C ARG A 844 0.22 -16.56 -2.95
N ILE A 845 0.58 -16.81 -1.70
CA ILE A 845 -0.35 -17.22 -0.65
C ILE A 845 -0.21 -16.24 0.51
N TYR A 846 -1.32 -15.64 0.90
CA TYR A 846 -1.44 -14.77 2.06
C TYR A 846 -2.28 -15.45 3.14
N ASN A 847 -1.89 -15.28 4.40
CA ASN A 847 -2.61 -15.80 5.57
C ASN A 847 -3.76 -14.87 6.05
N ARG A 848 -4.30 -14.04 5.15
CA ARG A 848 -5.44 -13.15 5.37
C ARG A 848 -6.28 -12.97 4.12
N VAL A 849 -7.49 -12.44 4.28
CA VAL A 849 -8.32 -11.96 3.16
C VAL A 849 -7.81 -10.59 2.70
N LEU A 850 -7.30 -10.51 1.46
CA LEU A 850 -6.94 -9.25 0.82
C LEU A 850 -8.19 -8.49 0.38
N THR A 851 -8.13 -7.16 0.38
CA THR A 851 -9.22 -6.32 -0.15
C THR A 851 -9.29 -6.38 -1.68
N ASP A 852 -10.40 -5.92 -2.26
CA ASP A 852 -10.58 -5.88 -3.72
C ASP A 852 -9.47 -5.03 -4.38
N GLU A 853 -9.08 -3.90 -3.76
CA GLU A 853 -7.99 -3.02 -4.22
C GLU A 853 -6.62 -3.70 -4.19
N GLU A 854 -6.36 -4.49 -3.14
CA GLU A 854 -5.11 -5.23 -3.01
C GLU A 854 -5.01 -6.32 -4.10
N ILE A 855 -6.11 -7.02 -4.39
CA ILE A 855 -6.17 -8.01 -5.47
C ILE A 855 -5.98 -7.38 -6.86
N ILE A 856 -6.55 -6.19 -7.09
CA ILE A 856 -6.33 -5.42 -8.31
C ILE A 856 -4.83 -5.11 -8.47
N GLY A 857 -4.17 -4.69 -7.39
CA GLY A 857 -2.72 -4.44 -7.40
C GLY A 857 -1.89 -5.65 -7.84
N LEU A 858 -2.31 -6.87 -7.52
CA LEU A 858 -1.64 -8.11 -7.94
C LEU A 858 -1.86 -8.46 -9.43
N ALA A 859 -2.98 -7.98 -10.00
CA ALA A 859 -3.36 -8.22 -11.39
C ALA A 859 -2.71 -7.25 -12.39
N ILE A 860 -2.09 -6.18 -11.88
CA ILE A 860 -1.47 -5.13 -12.68
C ILE A 860 0.03 -5.44 -12.78
N ARG A 861 0.43 -6.20 -13.81
CA ARG A 861 1.84 -6.41 -14.16
C ARG A 861 2.07 -6.24 -15.65
#